data_AF-A0A915BJF1-F1
#
_entry.id   AF-A0A915BJF1-F1
#
_cell.length_a   1.000
_cell.length_b   1.000
_cell.length_c   1.000
_cell.angle_alpha   90.00
_cell.angle_beta   90.00
_cell.angle_gamma   90.00
#
_symmetry.space_group_name_H-M   'P 1'
#
loop_
_entity.id
_entity.type
_entity.pdbx_description
1 polymer ?
#
loop_
_entity_poly.entity_id
_entity_poly.type
_entity_poly.pdbx_seq_one_letter_code
_entity_poly.pdbx_strand_id
1 'polypeptide(L)'
;LSAAFLSYSGYYDQQLRDVLFHRWVSFVQQASIKYRSDLARVEYLSSVDERLEWNKNGLPVDELCAENAIMLHRFNRYPLIIDPSGQAMNFLLKQFKGKNITKTSFLDDSFRKNLESALRFGNALLVQDVESYDPILNPVLNREVKRTGGRILITLGDQDIDLSPSFQIFLITRDASVEFAPDVCSRVTFVNFTVTRSSLEMQCLNQALRSERPDVDEKRNDLLKLQGEFAVRLRQLEKALLAALNESKGKILDDDSVISTLEKLKTEAAEVARKAAETDKVMAEVETVSQQYLRLAQACSLIYLMMQQLNEVHFLYQYSLDFLLEMFTAVLNTPQLASISEYDKRLQIITSSLFQMVYRRVSQGMLHQDKVLLAILLMRILLKGNSQEPSHQLELDHLLGRSDVFSSQKASANSVPKLPFLDAQQSLALMQLSRLPAFSEAISKVQSIPEFPTWIAQDNAEFDVPILWNGDEKLTNIGRCMNELLVVHALRPDRLLASCHRLVASAFGVEFMQQDKIVNLREIVENEVTSNRPVLLSSAIGYDASGRVEDLAVEMGREVTSIAIGSAEGFSQADSVLNSASKSGRWILLKNVHLAPTWLTQLEKRLHALKPHPQFRLLLTAEIHPKLPASILRASRVVVFEPATGLKANLLRSLTSLAPQRMSKPPTERTRLYFLMCWLHALVQERMRYTPLGWANSYEFSDADLRVACDTLDAAVDSVAMGRSNVSPEKLPWHTLQTLLSQCIYGGKIDNHFDQKLLDCFLTKLFTPKSFDADRVLISNIDGKSTNLCIPDGHSREHLLLWVDSVHHLQLPNWLGLPNNAEKVLLTVRGEAMLANLLKVSDEELAFAGDDQKVQSPPWMSILVEQSSQWLKMLPKNIAKMRRTVDNIKDPLFRFFEREINHGILLLSDVRADLQEVHAVCRGEQKQNNHTRALTSALNKGVVPTDWLRYTVPKGITVMAWIHDFVERVNQLAKFAASKSLKKETVWLGGMFSPEAFITATRQLVAQSNQWSLEELNMRVEVGVTEDRVDSFKIQGLRLMGAECRKGNTIAVVDEVSTEMQTVALSWTREPSPSTAITLPVYLYRDRKNLLFTLDFDPGDVEKTVFYERSVAVTSNSALS
;
A
#
# COMPACT_ATOMS: atom_id res chain seq x y z
N LEU A 1 -36.34 -4.86 23.33
CA LEU A 1 -35.39 -4.00 22.58
C LEU A 1 -34.09 -3.79 23.35
N SER A 2 -34.09 -3.06 24.48
CA SER A 2 -32.84 -2.77 25.23
C SER A 2 -32.08 -4.01 25.72
N ALA A 3 -32.76 -5.06 26.17
CA ALA A 3 -32.10 -6.32 26.55
C ALA A 3 -31.44 -7.04 25.37
N ALA A 4 -32.07 -6.99 24.18
CA ALA A 4 -31.49 -7.56 22.96
C ALA A 4 -30.24 -6.78 22.53
N PHE A 5 -30.29 -5.46 22.66
CA PHE A 5 -29.14 -4.58 22.45
C PHE A 5 -27.96 -5.01 23.35
N LEU A 6 -28.14 -5.03 24.68
CA LEU A 6 -27.08 -5.41 25.63
C LEU A 6 -26.49 -6.81 25.39
N SER A 7 -27.27 -7.74 24.83
CA SER A 7 -26.85 -9.14 24.66
C SER A 7 -26.15 -9.42 23.33
N TYR A 8 -26.60 -8.77 22.25
CA TYR A 8 -26.22 -9.13 20.88
C TYR A 8 -25.49 -8.03 20.11
N SER A 9 -25.61 -6.76 20.52
CA SER A 9 -25.13 -5.65 19.70
C SER A 9 -23.65 -5.29 19.94
N GLY A 10 -23.07 -5.73 21.05
CA GLY A 10 -21.77 -5.22 21.53
C GLY A 10 -20.55 -5.55 20.67
N TYR A 11 -20.58 -6.60 19.84
CA TYR A 11 -19.51 -6.90 18.87
C TYR A 11 -19.51 -5.95 17.66
N TYR A 12 -20.69 -5.47 17.28
CA TYR A 12 -20.89 -4.72 16.04
C TYR A 12 -20.55 -3.23 16.19
N ASP A 13 -20.29 -2.59 15.05
CA ASP A 13 -20.13 -1.15 14.92
C ASP A 13 -21.46 -0.40 15.06
N GLN A 14 -21.40 0.93 15.09
CA GLN A 14 -22.58 1.78 15.27
C GLN A 14 -23.65 1.53 14.19
N GLN A 15 -23.26 1.40 12.92
CA GLN A 15 -24.18 1.22 11.80
C GLN A 15 -24.94 -0.10 11.89
N LEU A 16 -24.25 -1.21 12.12
CA LEU A 16 -24.91 -2.51 12.25
C LEU A 16 -25.79 -2.57 13.50
N ARG A 17 -25.41 -1.88 14.60
CA ARG A 17 -26.26 -1.74 15.79
C ARG A 17 -27.57 -1.02 15.45
N ASP A 18 -27.51 0.05 14.67
CA ASP A 18 -28.70 0.79 14.22
C ASP A 18 -29.58 -0.08 13.32
N VAL A 19 -28.99 -0.78 12.35
CA VAL A 19 -29.73 -1.70 11.46
C VAL A 19 -30.42 -2.81 12.27
N LEU A 20 -29.71 -3.42 13.22
CA LEU A 20 -30.28 -4.45 14.11
C LEU A 20 -31.42 -3.89 14.96
N PHE A 21 -31.25 -2.70 15.52
CA PHE A 21 -32.27 -2.06 16.33
C PHE A 21 -33.53 -1.75 15.52
N HIS A 22 -33.39 -1.17 14.32
CA HIS A 22 -34.51 -0.91 13.41
C HIS A 22 -35.22 -2.20 13.00
N ARG A 23 -34.48 -3.28 12.73
CA ARG A 23 -35.08 -4.60 12.44
C ARG A 23 -35.86 -5.14 13.64
N TRP A 24 -35.33 -5.03 14.86
CA TRP A 24 -36.04 -5.44 16.06
C TRP A 24 -37.29 -4.60 16.31
N VAL A 25 -37.23 -3.30 16.06
CA VAL A 25 -38.40 -2.39 16.13
C VAL A 25 -39.45 -2.82 15.12
N SER A 26 -39.07 -3.07 13.86
CA SER A 26 -39.97 -3.55 12.81
C SER A 26 -40.62 -4.89 13.18
N PHE A 27 -39.85 -5.82 13.75
CA PHE A 27 -40.39 -7.09 14.23
C PHE A 27 -41.41 -6.92 15.37
N VAL A 28 -41.10 -6.05 16.34
CA VAL A 28 -42.00 -5.72 17.46
C VAL A 28 -43.30 -5.07 16.96
N GLN A 29 -43.20 -4.19 15.95
CA GLN A 29 -44.36 -3.59 15.28
C GLN A 29 -45.21 -4.65 14.57
N GLN A 30 -44.59 -5.53 13.77
CA GLN A 30 -45.29 -6.62 13.08
C GLN A 30 -45.97 -7.59 14.07
N ALA A 31 -45.31 -7.87 15.19
CA ALA A 31 -45.86 -8.69 16.28
C ALA A 31 -46.93 -7.96 17.11
N SER A 32 -47.27 -6.71 16.80
CA SER A 32 -48.22 -5.88 17.54
C SER A 32 -47.90 -5.74 19.04
N ILE A 33 -46.62 -5.79 19.40
CA ILE A 33 -46.17 -5.60 20.78
C ILE A 33 -46.01 -4.10 21.01
N LYS A 34 -46.67 -3.57 22.06
CA LYS A 34 -46.56 -2.17 22.43
C LYS A 34 -45.13 -1.83 22.86
N TYR A 35 -44.57 -0.78 22.27
CA TYR A 35 -43.25 -0.26 22.61
C TYR A 35 -43.26 1.26 22.50
N ARG A 36 -42.22 1.91 23.04
CA ARG A 36 -42.04 3.36 22.99
C ARG A 36 -41.21 3.73 21.76
N SER A 37 -41.76 4.53 20.85
CA SER A 37 -41.11 4.91 19.58
C SER A 37 -40.02 5.96 19.75
N ASP A 38 -40.15 6.83 20.74
CA ASP A 38 -39.20 7.89 21.15
C ASP A 38 -38.14 7.38 22.16
N LEU A 39 -37.81 6.09 22.12
CA LEU A 39 -36.87 5.50 23.06
C LEU A 39 -35.42 5.76 22.64
N ALA A 40 -34.83 6.87 23.11
CA ALA A 40 -33.38 7.06 23.07
C ALA A 40 -32.70 5.99 23.95
N ARG A 41 -31.93 5.09 23.32
CA ARG A 41 -31.32 3.90 23.95
C ARG A 41 -30.46 4.25 25.16
N VAL A 42 -29.57 5.22 24.96
CA VAL A 42 -28.59 5.67 25.95
C VAL A 42 -29.29 6.31 27.16
N GLU A 43 -30.26 7.20 26.91
CA GLU A 43 -31.00 7.91 27.96
C GLU A 43 -31.92 7.00 28.77
N TYR A 44 -32.38 5.90 28.18
CA TYR A 44 -33.20 4.93 28.91
C TYR A 44 -32.36 4.05 29.85
N LEU A 45 -31.12 3.73 29.47
CA LEU A 45 -30.28 2.77 30.20
C LEU A 45 -29.29 3.42 31.19
N SER A 46 -29.02 4.73 31.03
CA SER A 46 -28.09 5.50 31.84
C SER A 46 -28.70 6.83 32.31
N SER A 47 -28.26 7.30 33.47
CA SER A 47 -28.60 8.66 33.95
C SER A 47 -27.70 9.72 33.32
N VAL A 48 -28.05 11.01 33.46
CA VAL A 48 -27.19 12.12 33.01
C VAL A 48 -25.92 12.17 33.87
N ASP A 49 -26.05 11.99 35.19
CA ASP A 49 -24.93 12.03 36.14
C ASP A 49 -23.90 10.93 35.86
N GLU A 50 -24.35 9.71 35.57
CA GLU A 50 -23.47 8.59 35.20
C GLU A 50 -22.65 8.91 33.95
N ARG A 51 -23.30 9.47 32.91
CA ARG A 51 -22.62 9.85 31.66
C ARG A 51 -21.59 10.94 31.88
N LEU A 52 -21.90 11.94 32.71
CA LEU A 52 -20.95 13.00 33.06
C LEU A 52 -19.75 12.45 33.84
N GLU A 53 -19.98 11.48 34.73
CA GLU A 53 -18.89 10.79 35.42
C GLU A 53 -18.00 10.01 34.45
N TRP A 54 -18.60 9.29 33.49
CA TRP A 54 -17.83 8.55 32.48
C TRP A 54 -16.95 9.49 31.64
N ASN A 55 -17.49 10.63 31.23
CA ASN A 55 -16.75 11.65 30.48
C ASN A 55 -15.59 12.23 31.31
N LYS A 56 -15.82 12.52 32.60
CA LYS A 56 -14.74 12.95 33.53
C LYS A 56 -13.65 11.89 33.67
N ASN A 57 -14.03 10.62 33.63
CA ASN A 57 -13.11 9.48 33.68
C ASN A 57 -12.45 9.16 32.34
N GLY A 58 -12.66 9.98 31.31
CA GLY A 58 -11.94 9.92 30.04
C GLY A 58 -12.62 9.11 28.94
N LEU A 59 -13.91 8.79 29.09
CA LEU A 59 -14.72 8.27 27.99
C LEU A 59 -14.99 9.40 26.97
N PRO A 60 -14.82 9.17 25.66
CA PRO A 60 -15.20 10.13 24.64
C PRO A 60 -16.70 10.44 24.64
N VAL A 61 -17.05 11.68 24.28
CA VAL A 61 -18.43 12.17 24.20
C VAL A 61 -19.03 11.80 22.84
N ASP A 62 -19.21 10.49 22.61
CA ASP A 62 -19.89 9.96 21.43
C ASP A 62 -20.87 8.84 21.78
N GLU A 63 -21.83 8.58 20.88
CA GLU A 63 -22.93 7.63 21.15
C GLU A 63 -22.41 6.19 21.32
N LEU A 64 -21.46 5.75 20.48
CA LEU A 64 -20.90 4.40 20.54
C LEU A 64 -20.19 4.14 21.87
N CYS A 65 -19.37 5.10 22.32
CA CYS A 65 -18.69 5.03 23.60
C CYS A 65 -19.68 5.02 24.77
N ALA A 66 -20.75 5.83 24.71
CA ALA A 66 -21.81 5.82 25.73
C ALA A 66 -22.56 4.48 25.75
N GLU A 67 -22.89 3.91 24.60
CA GLU A 67 -23.48 2.57 24.48
C GLU A 67 -22.55 1.49 25.06
N ASN A 68 -21.27 1.55 24.75
CA ASN A 68 -20.28 0.63 25.27
C ASN A 68 -20.11 0.75 26.78
N ALA A 69 -20.12 1.97 27.33
CA ALA A 69 -20.09 2.19 28.77
C ALA A 69 -21.32 1.60 29.46
N ILE A 70 -22.50 1.71 28.85
CA ILE A 70 -23.71 1.05 29.33
C ILE A 70 -23.53 -0.47 29.36
N MET A 71 -22.97 -1.07 28.32
CA MET A 71 -22.68 -2.52 28.30
C MET A 71 -21.68 -2.91 29.40
N LEU A 72 -20.62 -2.13 29.60
CA LEU A 72 -19.63 -2.34 30.66
C LEU A 72 -20.19 -2.13 32.07
N HIS A 73 -21.28 -1.38 32.22
CA HIS A 73 -21.96 -1.19 33.50
C HIS A 73 -23.03 -2.26 33.75
N ARG A 74 -23.73 -2.71 32.70
CA ARG A 74 -24.91 -3.60 32.76
C ARG A 74 -24.63 -5.04 32.30
N PHE A 75 -23.37 -5.44 32.15
CA PHE A 75 -23.03 -6.77 31.63
C PHE A 75 -23.56 -7.90 32.53
N ASN A 76 -23.96 -9.00 31.89
CA ASN A 76 -24.26 -10.25 32.60
C ASN A 76 -23.06 -11.20 32.54
N ARG A 77 -22.65 -11.57 31.31
CA ARG A 77 -21.39 -12.28 31.03
C ARG A 77 -20.25 -11.27 31.05
N TYR A 78 -19.08 -11.68 31.56
CA TYR A 78 -17.94 -10.77 31.66
C TYR A 78 -17.56 -10.17 30.30
N PRO A 79 -17.22 -8.88 30.25
CA PRO A 79 -16.95 -8.20 29.00
C PRO A 79 -15.58 -8.56 28.42
N LEU A 80 -15.56 -8.86 27.12
CA LEU A 80 -14.37 -8.91 26.27
C LEU A 80 -14.38 -7.67 25.38
N ILE A 81 -13.37 -6.84 25.57
CA ILE A 81 -13.27 -5.50 25.01
C ILE A 81 -12.27 -5.52 23.85
N ILE A 82 -12.71 -5.05 22.69
CA ILE A 82 -11.85 -4.78 21.54
C ILE A 82 -11.52 -3.30 21.56
N ASP A 83 -10.29 -2.94 21.89
CA ASP A 83 -9.86 -1.54 22.13
C ASP A 83 -8.51 -1.27 21.44
N PRO A 84 -8.52 -0.98 20.12
CA PRO A 84 -7.29 -0.71 19.38
C PRO A 84 -6.61 0.61 19.79
N SER A 85 -7.37 1.57 20.33
CA SER A 85 -6.87 2.89 20.75
C SER A 85 -6.42 2.93 22.21
N GLY A 86 -6.78 1.95 23.03
CA GLY A 86 -6.48 1.94 24.47
C GLY A 86 -7.34 2.91 25.29
N GLN A 87 -8.38 3.49 24.69
CA GLN A 87 -9.26 4.46 25.35
C GLN A 87 -10.12 3.78 26.42
N ALA A 88 -10.69 2.62 26.11
CA ALA A 88 -11.52 1.86 27.04
C ALA A 88 -10.71 1.38 28.26
N MET A 89 -9.46 0.96 28.03
CA MET A 89 -8.54 0.60 29.10
C MET A 89 -8.33 1.76 30.09
N ASN A 90 -8.02 2.96 29.57
CA ASN A 90 -7.77 4.14 30.40
C ASN A 90 -9.02 4.58 31.16
N PHE A 91 -10.19 4.48 30.53
CA PHE A 91 -11.48 4.73 31.16
C PHE A 91 -11.72 3.77 32.34
N LEU A 92 -11.58 2.46 32.13
CA LEU A 92 -11.79 1.45 33.18
C LEU A 92 -10.84 1.62 34.36
N LEU A 93 -9.56 1.91 34.10
CA LEU A 93 -8.58 2.14 35.16
C LEU A 93 -8.94 3.35 36.04
N LYS A 94 -9.55 4.39 35.46
CA LYS A 94 -10.02 5.57 36.21
C LYS A 94 -11.34 5.30 36.93
N GLN A 95 -12.32 4.70 36.25
CA GLN A 95 -13.64 4.39 36.81
C GLN A 95 -13.56 3.44 38.02
N PHE A 96 -12.70 2.42 37.95
CA PHE A 96 -12.54 1.41 38.99
C PHE A 96 -11.39 1.70 39.96
N LYS A 97 -10.84 2.91 39.95
CA LYS A 97 -9.76 3.31 40.87
C LYS A 97 -10.15 3.13 42.35
N GLY A 98 -11.43 3.35 42.69
CA GLY A 98 -11.96 3.13 44.04
C GLY A 98 -12.15 1.66 44.44
N LYS A 99 -12.12 0.71 43.50
CA LYS A 99 -12.32 -0.73 43.72
C LYS A 99 -11.03 -1.56 43.55
N ASN A 100 -9.86 -0.94 43.62
CA ASN A 100 -8.54 -1.57 43.48
C ASN A 100 -8.42 -2.47 42.24
N ILE A 101 -8.54 -1.89 41.05
CA ILE A 101 -8.35 -2.61 39.80
C ILE A 101 -6.89 -3.00 39.57
N THR A 102 -6.63 -4.30 39.37
CA THR A 102 -5.29 -4.82 39.06
C THR A 102 -5.18 -5.09 37.56
N LYS A 103 -4.08 -4.66 36.94
CA LYS A 103 -3.78 -4.88 35.53
C LYS A 103 -2.80 -6.06 35.40
N THR A 104 -3.11 -7.03 34.55
CA THR A 104 -2.26 -8.20 34.26
C THR A 104 -2.45 -8.66 32.80
N SER A 105 -1.70 -9.64 32.33
CA SER A 105 -1.78 -10.21 30.97
C SER A 105 -1.79 -11.74 31.08
N PHE A 106 -2.36 -12.44 30.10
CA PHE A 106 -2.27 -13.90 30.03
C PHE A 106 -0.82 -14.40 29.86
N LEU A 107 0.08 -13.54 29.37
CA LEU A 107 1.49 -13.84 29.17
C LEU A 107 2.35 -13.64 30.43
N ASP A 108 1.75 -13.12 31.51
CA ASP A 108 2.44 -12.83 32.77
C ASP A 108 2.45 -14.07 33.67
N ASP A 109 3.62 -14.53 34.11
CA ASP A 109 3.76 -15.66 35.04
C ASP A 109 3.01 -15.42 36.37
N SER A 110 2.77 -14.16 36.73
CA SER A 110 2.02 -13.78 37.93
C SER A 110 0.50 -13.78 37.75
N PHE A 111 0.00 -14.00 36.53
CA PHE A 111 -1.42 -13.96 36.18
C PHE A 111 -2.29 -14.81 37.12
N ARG A 112 -1.92 -16.08 37.31
CA ARG A 112 -2.70 -17.02 38.14
C ARG A 112 -2.81 -16.56 39.59
N LYS A 113 -1.74 -15.99 40.15
CA LYS A 113 -1.72 -15.44 41.52
C LYS A 113 -2.59 -14.19 41.62
N ASN A 114 -2.52 -13.31 40.62
CA ASN A 114 -3.34 -12.09 40.57
C ASN A 114 -4.83 -12.44 40.43
N LEU A 115 -5.18 -13.46 39.64
CA LEU A 115 -6.54 -13.97 39.48
C LEU A 115 -7.06 -14.58 40.78
N GLU A 116 -6.29 -15.46 41.44
CA GLU A 116 -6.66 -16.05 42.73
C GLU A 116 -6.89 -14.97 43.80
N SER A 117 -6.00 -13.99 43.88
CA SER A 117 -6.11 -12.85 44.79
C SER A 117 -7.39 -12.03 44.51
N ALA A 118 -7.64 -11.70 43.24
CA ALA A 118 -8.82 -10.93 42.85
C ALA A 118 -10.12 -11.68 43.15
N LEU A 119 -10.18 -13.00 42.93
CA LEU A 119 -11.32 -13.85 43.25
C LEU A 119 -11.63 -13.86 44.75
N ARG A 120 -10.59 -13.98 45.60
CA ARG A 120 -10.73 -14.00 47.08
C ARG A 120 -11.15 -12.65 47.65
N PHE A 121 -10.48 -11.58 47.24
CA PHE A 121 -10.71 -10.24 47.80
C PHE A 121 -11.83 -9.47 47.10
N GLY A 122 -12.31 -9.95 45.94
CA GLY A 122 -13.36 -9.29 45.17
C GLY A 122 -12.92 -8.01 44.48
N ASN A 123 -11.64 -7.93 44.13
CA ASN A 123 -11.07 -6.81 43.37
C ASN A 123 -11.46 -6.92 41.89
N ALA A 124 -11.46 -5.78 41.18
CA ALA A 124 -11.58 -5.79 39.73
C ALA A 124 -10.26 -6.23 39.08
N LEU A 125 -10.33 -7.08 38.06
CA LEU A 125 -9.16 -7.53 37.29
C LEU A 125 -9.29 -7.12 35.82
N LEU A 126 -8.26 -6.48 35.28
CA LEU A 126 -8.17 -6.15 33.85
C LEU A 126 -7.06 -7.01 33.24
N VAL A 127 -7.43 -7.92 32.35
CA VAL A 127 -6.53 -8.88 31.70
C VAL A 127 -6.33 -8.49 30.24
N GLN A 128 -5.07 -8.22 29.87
CA GLN A 128 -4.66 -7.89 28.51
C GLN A 128 -4.30 -9.12 27.69
N ASP A 129 -4.18 -8.91 26.37
CA ASP A 129 -3.69 -9.89 25.41
C ASP A 129 -4.55 -11.16 25.34
N VAL A 130 -5.88 -10.99 25.34
CA VAL A 130 -6.84 -12.12 25.29
C VAL A 130 -6.72 -12.97 24.01
N GLU A 131 -5.97 -12.50 23.01
CA GLU A 131 -5.54 -13.29 21.84
C GLU A 131 -4.79 -14.57 22.27
N SER A 132 -4.02 -14.49 23.36
CA SER A 132 -3.32 -15.60 24.00
C SER A 132 -4.15 -16.18 25.16
N TYR A 133 -5.43 -16.45 24.92
CA TYR A 133 -6.40 -16.89 25.93
C TYR A 133 -5.95 -18.15 26.69
N ASP A 134 -6.02 -18.11 28.02
CA ASP A 134 -5.81 -19.28 28.89
C ASP A 134 -7.15 -19.91 29.31
N PRO A 135 -7.42 -21.19 28.96
CA PRO A 135 -8.61 -21.93 29.36
C PRO A 135 -8.85 -22.04 30.87
N ILE A 136 -7.86 -21.76 31.71
CA ILE A 136 -8.00 -21.73 33.18
C ILE A 136 -9.13 -20.80 33.66
N LEU A 137 -9.50 -19.83 32.82
CA LEU A 137 -10.55 -18.84 33.09
C LEU A 137 -11.96 -19.37 32.81
N ASN A 138 -12.12 -20.51 32.13
CA ASN A 138 -13.42 -21.06 31.74
C ASN A 138 -14.41 -21.22 32.91
N PRO A 139 -14.03 -21.81 34.06
CA PRO A 139 -14.94 -21.95 35.19
C PRO A 139 -15.40 -20.60 35.75
N VAL A 140 -14.51 -19.60 35.70
CA VAL A 140 -14.79 -18.22 36.13
C VAL A 140 -15.77 -17.54 35.17
N LEU A 141 -15.55 -17.65 33.86
CA LEU A 141 -16.45 -17.05 32.86
C LEU A 141 -17.85 -17.66 32.90
N ASN A 142 -17.93 -18.97 33.04
CA ASN A 142 -19.20 -19.71 33.13
C ASN A 142 -19.90 -19.53 34.49
N ARG A 143 -19.20 -18.99 35.50
CA ARG A 143 -19.64 -18.94 36.89
C ARG A 143 -20.01 -20.34 37.40
N GLU A 144 -19.11 -21.30 37.21
CA GLU A 144 -19.21 -22.67 37.71
C GLU A 144 -18.94 -22.73 39.22
N VAL A 145 -19.85 -22.15 40.01
CA VAL A 145 -19.73 -22.03 41.46
C VAL A 145 -20.29 -23.24 42.19
N LYS A 146 -19.48 -23.79 43.10
CA LYS A 146 -19.86 -24.82 44.07
C LYS A 146 -20.30 -24.15 45.38
N ARG A 147 -21.49 -24.46 45.87
CA ARG A 147 -21.96 -23.99 47.18
C ARG A 147 -21.87 -25.12 48.20
N THR A 148 -20.85 -25.08 49.05
CA THR A 148 -20.62 -26.10 50.09
C THR A 148 -20.58 -25.42 51.45
N GLY A 149 -21.51 -25.79 52.35
CA GLY A 149 -21.53 -25.28 53.73
C GLY A 149 -21.66 -23.75 53.86
N GLY A 150 -22.38 -23.09 52.94
CA GLY A 150 -22.54 -21.64 52.92
C GLY A 150 -21.39 -20.86 52.29
N ARG A 151 -20.26 -21.52 51.97
CA ARG A 151 -19.17 -20.93 51.17
C ARG A 151 -19.46 -21.07 49.69
N ILE A 152 -19.13 -20.03 48.93
CA ILE A 152 -19.23 -19.99 47.47
C ILE A 152 -17.82 -20.21 46.93
N LEU A 153 -17.57 -21.39 46.38
CA LEU A 153 -16.27 -21.84 45.93
C LEU A 153 -16.25 -21.94 44.40
N ILE A 154 -15.12 -21.60 43.78
CA ILE A 154 -14.91 -21.79 42.34
C ILE A 154 -13.64 -22.61 42.12
N THR A 155 -13.74 -23.64 41.27
CA THR A 155 -12.62 -24.53 40.99
C THR A 155 -11.77 -23.93 39.87
N LEU A 156 -10.50 -23.69 40.14
CA LEU A 156 -9.55 -23.07 39.21
C LEU A 156 -8.31 -23.98 39.09
N GLY A 157 -8.30 -24.80 38.04
CA GLY A 157 -7.37 -25.94 37.94
C GLY A 157 -7.62 -26.92 39.07
N ASP A 158 -6.61 -27.15 39.92
CA ASP A 158 -6.67 -28.10 41.04
C ASP A 158 -7.08 -27.47 42.38
N GLN A 159 -7.37 -26.15 42.42
CA GLN A 159 -7.68 -25.44 43.66
C GLN A 159 -9.12 -24.95 43.70
N ASP A 160 -9.77 -25.11 44.86
CA ASP A 160 -11.05 -24.46 45.15
C ASP A 160 -10.80 -23.13 45.87
N ILE A 161 -11.27 -22.04 45.27
CA ILE A 161 -11.04 -20.67 45.74
C ILE A 161 -12.38 -20.07 46.20
N ASP A 162 -12.39 -19.39 47.34
CA ASP A 162 -13.56 -18.63 47.78
C ASP A 162 -13.83 -17.47 46.82
N LEU A 163 -15.02 -17.45 46.19
CA LEU A 163 -15.43 -16.42 45.24
C LEU A 163 -16.15 -15.28 45.97
N SER A 164 -15.57 -14.09 45.91
CA SER A 164 -16.24 -12.87 46.37
C SER A 164 -17.36 -12.42 45.41
N PRO A 165 -18.54 -12.04 45.92
CA PRO A 165 -19.64 -11.51 45.09
C PRO A 165 -19.30 -10.20 44.35
N SER A 166 -18.31 -9.43 44.82
CA SER A 166 -17.92 -8.16 44.21
C SER A 166 -16.90 -8.30 43.08
N PHE A 167 -16.43 -9.53 42.81
CA PHE A 167 -15.42 -9.79 41.79
C PHE A 167 -15.92 -9.43 40.38
N GLN A 168 -15.08 -8.71 39.64
CA GLN A 168 -15.32 -8.31 38.26
C GLN A 168 -14.05 -8.50 37.44
N ILE A 169 -14.20 -8.99 36.20
CA ILE A 169 -13.09 -9.17 35.28
C ILE A 169 -13.42 -8.54 33.93
N PHE A 170 -12.43 -7.88 33.33
CA PHE A 170 -12.49 -7.26 32.01
C PHE A 170 -11.36 -7.86 31.17
N LEU A 171 -11.70 -8.47 30.04
CA LEU A 171 -10.71 -8.99 29.09
C LEU A 171 -10.53 -7.95 27.98
N ILE A 172 -9.29 -7.67 27.57
CA ILE A 172 -9.03 -6.65 26.54
C ILE A 172 -8.06 -7.16 25.46
N THR A 173 -8.39 -6.87 24.21
CA THR A 173 -7.50 -7.02 23.04
C THR A 173 -7.30 -5.68 22.35
N ARG A 174 -6.13 -5.49 21.75
CA ARG A 174 -5.83 -4.34 20.88
C ARG A 174 -5.99 -4.68 19.41
N ASP A 175 -5.92 -5.96 19.07
CA ASP A 175 -6.12 -6.41 17.71
C ASP A 175 -7.62 -6.59 17.44
N ALA A 176 -8.14 -5.77 16.53
CA ALA A 176 -9.53 -5.83 16.08
C ALA A 176 -9.78 -6.97 15.06
N SER A 177 -8.72 -7.58 14.52
CA SER A 177 -8.81 -8.64 13.51
C SER A 177 -8.87 -10.06 14.08
N VAL A 178 -8.80 -10.21 15.41
CA VAL A 178 -8.73 -11.52 16.06
C VAL A 178 -10.08 -12.24 16.00
N GLU A 179 -10.09 -13.40 15.37
CA GLU A 179 -11.23 -14.31 15.37
C GLU A 179 -11.22 -15.18 16.64
N PHE A 180 -12.15 -14.90 17.55
CA PHE A 180 -12.31 -15.70 18.76
C PHE A 180 -13.08 -17.00 18.48
N ALA A 181 -12.66 -18.08 19.13
CA ALA A 181 -13.35 -19.36 19.04
C ALA A 181 -14.81 -19.23 19.51
N PRO A 182 -15.80 -19.88 18.85
CA PRO A 182 -17.21 -19.80 19.22
C PRO A 182 -17.48 -20.16 20.70
N ASP A 183 -16.65 -21.03 21.28
CA ASP A 183 -16.69 -21.40 22.69
C ASP A 183 -16.49 -20.18 23.60
N VAL A 184 -15.44 -19.37 23.36
CA VAL A 184 -15.18 -18.13 24.10
C VAL A 184 -16.30 -17.12 23.85
N CYS A 185 -16.73 -16.96 22.59
CA CYS A 185 -17.78 -16.01 22.20
C CYS A 185 -19.10 -16.23 22.94
N SER A 186 -19.42 -17.48 23.28
CA SER A 186 -20.65 -17.81 24.03
C SER A 186 -20.58 -17.37 25.50
N ARG A 187 -19.38 -17.32 26.08
CA ARG A 187 -19.13 -17.13 27.52
C ARG A 187 -18.89 -15.68 27.92
N VAL A 188 -18.60 -14.82 26.95
CA VAL A 188 -18.30 -13.40 27.19
C VAL A 188 -19.32 -12.48 26.52
N THR A 189 -19.41 -11.24 27.00
CA THR A 189 -20.11 -10.16 26.28
C THR A 189 -19.08 -9.36 25.50
N PHE A 190 -19.17 -9.32 24.17
CA PHE A 190 -18.29 -8.45 23.39
C PHE A 190 -18.64 -6.98 23.58
N VAL A 191 -17.64 -6.12 23.67
CA VAL A 191 -17.79 -4.67 23.63
C VAL A 191 -16.71 -4.10 22.70
N ASN A 192 -17.14 -3.57 21.56
CA ASN A 192 -16.26 -3.11 20.51
C ASN A 192 -16.06 -1.59 20.55
N PHE A 193 -14.85 -1.15 20.88
CA PHE A 193 -14.40 0.25 20.86
C PHE A 193 -13.61 0.60 19.58
N THR A 194 -13.77 -0.17 18.50
CA THR A 194 -13.28 0.27 17.18
C THR A 194 -13.87 1.63 16.83
N VAL A 195 -13.00 2.54 16.44
CA VAL A 195 -13.34 3.93 16.15
C VAL A 195 -14.14 3.98 14.85
N THR A 196 -15.40 4.41 14.92
CA THR A 196 -16.23 4.64 13.74
C THR A 196 -15.96 6.03 13.17
N ARG A 197 -16.28 6.22 11.88
CA ARG A 197 -16.18 7.52 11.21
C ARG A 197 -16.89 8.62 12.01
N SER A 198 -18.14 8.38 12.41
CA SER A 198 -18.96 9.35 13.16
C SER A 198 -18.41 9.64 14.55
N SER A 199 -17.87 8.65 15.25
CA SER A 199 -17.21 8.86 16.56
C SER A 199 -15.97 9.75 16.39
N LEU A 200 -15.13 9.47 15.39
CA LEU A 200 -13.94 10.28 15.13
C LEU A 200 -14.28 11.71 14.69
N GLU A 201 -15.30 11.88 13.85
CA GLU A 201 -15.82 13.21 13.48
C GLU A 201 -16.22 14.00 14.74
N MET A 202 -16.97 13.41 15.68
CA MET A 202 -17.32 14.10 16.92
C MET A 202 -16.09 14.40 17.79
N GLN A 203 -15.13 13.47 17.90
CA GLN A 203 -13.91 13.69 18.67
C GLN A 203 -13.08 14.85 18.11
N CYS A 204 -12.85 14.88 16.78
CA CYS A 204 -12.13 15.96 16.12
C CYS A 204 -12.89 17.29 16.22
N LEU A 205 -14.22 17.28 16.12
CA LEU A 205 -15.05 18.48 16.29
C LEU A 205 -14.90 19.06 17.70
N ASN A 206 -15.06 18.23 18.73
CA ASN A 206 -14.94 18.66 20.12
C ASN A 206 -13.53 19.20 20.41
N GLN A 207 -12.50 18.56 19.86
CA GLN A 207 -11.13 19.02 20.00
C GLN A 207 -10.87 20.36 19.28
N ALA A 208 -11.43 20.54 18.08
CA ALA A 208 -11.36 21.81 17.35
C ALA A 208 -12.04 22.94 18.13
N LEU A 209 -13.25 22.70 18.63
CA LEU A 209 -14.01 23.67 19.43
C LEU A 209 -13.27 24.04 20.71
N ARG A 210 -12.74 23.05 21.44
CA ARG A 210 -11.98 23.29 22.66
C ARG A 210 -10.75 24.16 22.45
N SER A 211 -10.11 24.08 21.28
CA SER A 211 -8.92 24.87 20.95
C SER A 211 -9.27 26.25 20.38
N GLU A 212 -10.22 26.32 19.44
CA GLU A 212 -10.54 27.55 18.71
C GLU A 212 -11.63 28.39 19.39
N ARG A 213 -12.64 27.74 19.97
CA ARG A 213 -13.81 28.39 20.59
C ARG A 213 -14.10 27.78 21.98
N PRO A 214 -13.16 27.94 22.94
CA PRO A 214 -13.33 27.38 24.28
C PRO A 214 -14.58 27.92 24.98
N ASP A 215 -14.96 29.16 24.68
CA ASP A 215 -16.17 29.81 25.19
C ASP A 215 -17.46 29.11 24.71
N VAL A 216 -17.49 28.64 23.46
CA VAL A 216 -18.62 27.91 22.88
C VAL A 216 -18.66 26.48 23.41
N ASP A 217 -17.50 25.82 23.56
CA ASP A 217 -17.39 24.47 24.11
C ASP A 217 -17.85 24.40 25.58
N GLU A 218 -17.41 25.34 26.43
CA GLU A 218 -17.86 25.43 27.82
C GLU A 218 -19.37 25.71 27.90
N LYS A 219 -19.87 26.69 27.14
CA LYS A 219 -21.31 26.97 27.06
C LYS A 219 -22.11 25.76 26.61
N ARG A 220 -21.66 25.04 25.58
CA ARG A 220 -22.32 23.82 25.10
C ARG A 220 -22.41 22.77 26.20
N ASN A 221 -21.30 22.50 26.88
CA ASN A 221 -21.24 21.52 27.96
C ASN A 221 -22.12 21.90 29.15
N ASP A 222 -22.17 23.18 29.53
CA ASP A 222 -22.99 23.65 30.64
C ASP A 222 -24.48 23.68 30.28
N LEU A 223 -24.85 24.05 29.05
CA LEU A 223 -26.22 23.98 28.57
C LEU A 223 -26.72 22.53 28.51
N LEU A 224 -25.89 21.59 28.05
CA LEU A 224 -26.22 20.15 28.06
C LEU A 224 -26.44 19.60 29.48
N LYS A 225 -25.63 20.03 30.46
CA LYS A 225 -25.85 19.68 31.87
C LYS A 225 -27.16 20.25 32.37
N LEU A 226 -27.41 21.55 32.16
CA LEU A 226 -28.63 22.23 32.60
C LEU A 226 -29.88 21.61 31.98
N GLN A 227 -29.85 21.28 30.69
CA GLN A 227 -30.95 20.60 30.01
C GLN A 227 -31.23 19.21 30.62
N GLY A 228 -30.17 18.45 30.90
CA GLY A 228 -30.28 17.16 31.60
C GLY A 228 -30.83 17.29 33.02
N GLU A 229 -30.36 18.29 33.79
CA GLU A 229 -30.85 18.60 35.14
C GLU A 229 -32.32 19.01 35.11
N PHE A 230 -32.75 19.85 34.15
CA PHE A 230 -34.14 20.22 33.97
C PHE A 230 -35.00 19.02 33.61
N ALA A 231 -34.56 18.13 32.72
CA ALA A 231 -35.30 16.92 32.37
C ALA A 231 -35.48 15.99 33.58
N VAL A 232 -34.42 15.81 34.39
CA VAL A 232 -34.49 15.01 35.62
C VAL A 232 -35.38 15.69 36.66
N ARG A 233 -35.24 17.00 36.87
CA ARG A 233 -36.03 17.78 37.83
C ARG A 233 -37.50 17.78 37.47
N LEU A 234 -37.85 17.95 36.19
CA LEU A 234 -39.22 17.87 35.70
C LEU A 234 -39.83 16.50 36.03
N ARG A 235 -39.08 15.42 35.78
CA ARG A 235 -39.51 14.04 36.07
C ARG A 235 -39.66 13.76 37.57
N GLN A 236 -38.78 14.33 38.40
CA GLN A 236 -38.89 14.26 39.86
C GLN A 236 -40.12 15.02 40.36
N LEU A 237 -40.38 16.22 39.82
CA LEU A 237 -41.57 17.01 40.14
C LEU A 237 -42.85 16.29 39.71
N GLU A 238 -42.88 15.68 38.52
CA GLU A 238 -44.00 14.84 38.07
C GLU A 238 -44.22 13.64 39.00
N LYS A 239 -43.14 12.95 39.39
CA LYS A 239 -43.24 11.82 40.31
C LYS A 239 -43.69 12.26 41.70
N ALA A 240 -43.24 13.41 42.18
CA ALA A 240 -43.66 14.01 43.44
C ALA A 240 -45.14 14.44 43.39
N LEU A 241 -45.60 14.99 42.26
CA LEU A 241 -47.00 15.32 42.01
C LEU A 241 -47.87 14.05 42.06
N LEU A 242 -47.43 12.98 41.38
CA LEU A 242 -48.11 11.68 41.37
C LEU A 242 -48.09 11.00 42.75
N ALA A 243 -46.98 11.13 43.49
CA ALA A 243 -46.88 10.62 44.85
C ALA A 243 -47.83 11.36 45.79
N ALA A 244 -47.88 12.70 45.73
CA ALA A 244 -48.80 13.51 46.51
C ALA A 244 -50.28 13.18 46.21
N LEU A 245 -50.60 12.92 44.94
CA LEU A 245 -51.92 12.43 44.53
C LEU A 245 -52.24 11.04 45.09
N ASN A 246 -51.27 10.13 45.11
CA ASN A 246 -51.47 8.75 45.56
C ASN A 246 -51.45 8.60 47.10
N GLU A 247 -50.70 9.46 47.82
CA GLU A 247 -50.70 9.51 49.28
C GLU A 247 -51.97 10.17 49.85
N SER A 248 -52.68 10.96 49.04
CA SER A 248 -53.97 11.52 49.42
C SER A 248 -55.04 10.41 49.53
N LYS A 249 -55.31 9.94 50.74
CA LYS A 249 -56.39 8.98 51.04
C LYS A 249 -57.65 9.74 51.47
N GLY A 250 -58.47 10.17 50.52
CA GLY A 250 -59.74 10.86 50.81
C GLY A 250 -60.23 11.77 49.68
N LYS A 251 -61.14 12.71 49.98
CA LYS A 251 -61.53 13.76 49.04
C LYS A 251 -60.40 14.78 48.94
N ILE A 252 -59.74 14.82 47.78
CA ILE A 252 -58.62 15.71 47.45
C ILE A 252 -58.96 17.21 47.66
N LEU A 253 -60.24 17.56 47.60
CA LEU A 253 -60.73 18.93 47.79
C LEU A 253 -60.75 19.39 49.26
N ASP A 254 -60.64 18.47 50.24
CA ASP A 254 -60.74 18.78 51.66
C ASP A 254 -59.36 18.96 52.34
N ASP A 255 -58.26 18.70 51.61
CA ASP A 255 -56.89 18.79 52.13
C ASP A 255 -56.11 19.97 51.51
N ASP A 256 -56.23 21.13 52.16
CA ASP A 256 -55.54 22.37 51.77
C ASP A 256 -54.01 22.21 51.68
N SER A 257 -53.44 21.26 52.43
CA SER A 257 -52.01 20.98 52.38
C SER A 257 -51.63 20.36 51.03
N VAL A 258 -52.41 19.40 50.54
CA VAL A 258 -52.20 18.75 49.24
C VAL A 258 -52.42 19.73 48.10
N ILE A 259 -53.46 20.57 48.17
CA ILE A 259 -53.73 21.61 47.14
C ILE A 259 -52.56 22.60 47.04
N SER A 260 -52.06 23.10 48.18
CA SER A 260 -50.91 24.02 48.19
C SER A 260 -49.62 23.39 47.65
N THR A 261 -49.44 22.09 47.92
CA THR A 261 -48.28 21.33 47.45
C THR A 261 -48.37 21.06 45.94
N LEU A 262 -49.57 20.72 45.44
CA LEU A 262 -49.83 20.57 44.01
C LEU A 262 -49.63 21.88 43.25
N GLU A 263 -50.06 23.01 43.81
CA GLU A 263 -49.91 24.33 43.18
C GLU A 263 -48.43 24.76 43.14
N LYS A 264 -47.66 24.54 44.21
CA LYS A 264 -46.19 24.75 44.21
C LYS A 264 -45.47 23.85 43.22
N LEU A 265 -45.78 22.55 43.21
CA LEU A 265 -45.14 21.61 42.27
C LEU A 265 -45.46 21.95 40.82
N LYS A 266 -46.69 22.42 40.54
CA LYS A 266 -47.12 22.83 39.20
C LYS A 266 -46.45 24.12 38.74
N THR A 267 -46.28 25.11 39.63
CA THR A 267 -45.57 26.36 39.29
C THR A 267 -44.08 26.12 39.07
N GLU A 268 -43.42 25.32 39.93
CA GLU A 268 -42.03 24.90 39.72
C GLU A 268 -41.86 24.13 38.40
N ALA A 269 -42.76 23.20 38.08
CA ALA A 269 -42.70 22.44 36.83
C ALA A 269 -42.87 23.36 35.60
N ALA A 270 -43.79 24.33 35.64
CA ALA A 270 -43.98 25.29 34.56
C ALA A 270 -42.76 26.21 34.37
N GLU A 271 -42.11 26.63 35.45
CA GLU A 271 -40.89 27.45 35.39
C GLU A 271 -39.72 26.66 34.79
N VAL A 272 -39.52 25.41 35.23
CA VAL A 272 -38.49 24.51 34.69
C VAL A 272 -38.73 24.24 33.20
N ALA A 273 -39.98 23.99 32.79
CA ALA A 273 -40.33 23.77 31.39
C ALA A 273 -40.04 25.00 30.51
N ARG A 274 -40.31 26.22 31.02
CA ARG A 274 -39.98 27.46 30.30
C ARG A 274 -38.47 27.64 30.14
N LYS A 275 -37.69 27.44 31.21
CA LYS A 275 -36.22 27.54 31.17
C LYS A 275 -35.60 26.49 30.25
N ALA A 276 -36.16 25.27 30.22
CA ALA A 276 -35.74 24.23 29.28
C ALA A 276 -35.94 24.68 27.82
N ALA A 277 -37.11 25.22 27.48
CA ALA A 277 -37.39 25.71 26.11
C ALA A 277 -36.52 26.91 25.70
N GLU A 278 -36.12 27.79 26.64
CA GLU A 278 -35.16 28.86 26.38
C GLU A 278 -33.74 28.31 26.15
N THR A 279 -33.34 27.29 26.91
CA THR A 279 -32.05 26.58 26.77
C THR A 279 -31.95 25.91 25.40
N ASP A 280 -33.03 25.32 24.89
CA ASP A 280 -33.07 24.68 23.56
C ASP A 280 -32.79 25.67 22.42
N LYS A 281 -33.24 26.93 22.54
CA LYS A 281 -32.93 27.98 21.55
C LYS A 281 -31.45 28.35 21.55
N VAL A 282 -30.85 28.52 22.73
CA VAL A 282 -29.41 28.82 22.86
C VAL A 282 -28.57 27.64 22.35
N MET A 283 -29.02 26.41 22.60
CA MET A 283 -28.38 25.21 22.05
C MET A 283 -28.39 25.21 20.51
N ALA A 284 -29.49 25.63 19.87
CA ALA A 284 -29.54 25.74 18.42
C ALA A 284 -28.51 26.77 17.87
N GLU A 285 -28.33 27.91 18.55
CA GLU A 285 -27.30 28.89 18.18
C GLU A 285 -25.88 28.32 18.31
N VAL A 286 -25.59 27.65 19.43
CA VAL A 286 -24.30 26.98 19.66
C VAL A 286 -24.03 25.88 18.63
N GLU A 287 -25.08 25.17 18.22
CA GLU A 287 -25.00 24.14 17.17
C GLU A 287 -24.64 24.76 15.81
N THR A 288 -25.19 25.93 15.46
CA THR A 288 -24.80 26.60 14.19
C THR A 288 -23.32 26.99 14.14
N VAL A 289 -22.72 27.35 15.28
CA VAL A 289 -21.27 27.62 15.35
C VAL A 289 -20.47 26.32 15.24
N SER A 290 -20.96 25.25 15.89
CA SER A 290 -20.34 23.92 15.80
C SER A 290 -20.34 23.36 14.38
N GLN A 291 -21.42 23.59 13.62
CA GLN A 291 -21.54 23.16 12.22
C GLN A 291 -20.48 23.76 11.30
N GLN A 292 -19.89 24.93 11.62
CA GLN A 292 -18.81 25.51 10.81
C GLN A 292 -17.55 24.64 10.83
N TYR A 293 -17.24 24.03 11.99
CA TYR A 293 -16.08 23.17 12.19
C TYR A 293 -16.34 21.71 11.82
N LEU A 294 -17.60 21.32 11.60
CA LEU A 294 -17.96 19.95 11.21
C LEU A 294 -17.26 19.50 9.93
N ARG A 295 -17.08 20.39 8.95
CA ARG A 295 -16.37 20.09 7.70
C ARG A 295 -14.91 19.72 7.93
N LEU A 296 -14.22 20.44 8.82
CA LEU A 296 -12.85 20.11 9.22
C LEU A 296 -12.81 18.73 9.89
N ALA A 297 -13.75 18.45 10.79
CA ALA A 297 -13.82 17.17 11.49
C ALA A 297 -14.12 15.99 10.54
N GLN A 298 -14.99 16.19 9.55
CA GLN A 298 -15.25 15.24 8.47
C GLN A 298 -13.99 14.97 7.66
N ALA A 299 -13.25 16.01 7.27
CA ALA A 299 -11.97 15.85 6.57
C ALA A 299 -10.95 15.05 7.41
N CYS A 300 -10.81 15.34 8.71
CA CYS A 300 -9.96 14.56 9.63
C CYS A 300 -10.33 13.08 9.66
N SER A 301 -11.63 12.78 9.73
CA SER A 301 -12.12 11.39 9.79
C SER A 301 -11.86 10.64 8.48
N LEU A 302 -12.09 11.29 7.34
CA LEU A 302 -11.76 10.73 6.02
C LEU A 302 -10.24 10.50 5.84
N ILE A 303 -9.41 11.40 6.37
CA ILE A 303 -7.94 11.24 6.37
C ILE A 303 -7.55 10.01 7.19
N TYR A 304 -8.14 9.79 8.36
CA TYR A 304 -7.85 8.60 9.17
C TYR A 304 -8.18 7.30 8.44
N LEU A 305 -9.37 7.24 7.83
CA LEU A 305 -9.81 6.06 7.10
C LEU A 305 -8.90 5.78 5.90
N MET A 306 -8.53 6.84 5.17
CA MET A 306 -7.52 6.74 4.11
C MET A 306 -6.20 6.17 4.64
N MET A 307 -5.70 6.68 5.77
CA MET A 307 -4.48 6.18 6.40
C MET A 307 -4.59 4.70 6.82
N GLN A 308 -5.76 4.24 7.27
CA GLN A 308 -5.98 2.82 7.57
C GLN A 308 -5.92 1.96 6.31
N GLN A 309 -6.47 2.43 5.19
CA GLN A 309 -6.50 1.72 3.91
C GLN A 309 -5.15 1.69 3.19
N LEU A 310 -4.19 2.54 3.55
CA LEU A 310 -2.84 2.52 2.97
C LEU A 310 -2.12 1.18 3.21
N ASN A 311 -2.52 0.38 4.20
CA ASN A 311 -1.94 -0.95 4.44
C ASN A 311 -2.16 -1.92 3.26
N GLU A 312 -3.23 -1.75 2.48
CA GLU A 312 -3.53 -2.54 1.27
C GLU A 312 -2.61 -2.16 0.11
N VAL A 313 -2.10 -0.91 0.10
CA VAL A 313 -1.11 -0.45 -0.88
C VAL A 313 0.25 -1.09 -0.57
N HIS A 314 0.70 -0.98 0.69
CA HIS A 314 1.95 -1.56 1.14
C HIS A 314 1.90 -1.90 2.65
N PHE A 315 2.44 -3.05 3.03
CA PHE A 315 2.40 -3.57 4.40
C PHE A 315 3.02 -2.63 5.46
N LEU A 316 3.96 -1.77 5.04
CA LEU A 316 4.66 -0.81 5.89
C LEU A 316 3.73 0.30 6.42
N TYR A 317 2.66 0.61 5.68
CA TYR A 317 1.81 1.78 5.94
C TYR A 317 0.76 1.46 7.00
N GLN A 318 1.20 1.45 8.26
CA GLN A 318 0.36 1.19 9.43
C GLN A 318 0.35 2.41 10.33
N TYR A 319 -0.82 3.02 10.54
CA TYR A 319 -0.95 4.23 11.34
C TYR A 319 -1.94 4.04 12.49
N SER A 320 -1.65 4.63 13.65
CA SER A 320 -2.55 4.69 14.81
C SER A 320 -3.46 5.90 14.75
N LEU A 321 -4.60 5.84 15.45
CA LEU A 321 -5.42 7.02 15.72
C LEU A 321 -4.62 8.11 16.44
N ASP A 322 -3.83 7.72 17.44
CA ASP A 322 -2.99 8.65 18.20
C ASP A 322 -2.06 9.46 17.29
N PHE A 323 -1.55 8.86 16.21
CA PHE A 323 -0.68 9.56 15.28
C PHE A 323 -1.41 10.66 14.53
N LEU A 324 -2.68 10.43 14.13
CA LEU A 324 -3.52 11.47 13.55
C LEU A 324 -3.89 12.55 14.57
N LEU A 325 -4.28 12.18 15.78
CA LEU A 325 -4.66 13.14 16.82
C LEU A 325 -3.47 14.02 17.25
N GLU A 326 -2.25 13.47 17.29
CA GLU A 326 -1.02 14.24 17.51
C GLU A 326 -0.79 15.26 16.38
N MET A 327 -1.00 14.88 15.12
CA MET A 327 -0.93 15.81 13.98
C MET A 327 -1.99 16.91 14.08
N PHE A 328 -3.23 16.54 14.39
CA PHE A 328 -4.33 17.48 14.53
C PHE A 328 -4.09 18.47 15.66
N THR A 329 -3.61 18.00 16.81
CA THR A 329 -3.23 18.85 17.95
C THR A 329 -2.09 19.79 17.60
N ALA A 330 -1.08 19.31 16.87
CA ALA A 330 0.04 20.15 16.42
C ALA A 330 -0.43 21.26 15.47
N VAL A 331 -1.36 20.96 14.57
CA VAL A 331 -1.94 21.94 13.64
C VAL A 331 -2.76 23.00 14.37
N LEU A 332 -3.57 22.61 15.34
CA LEU A 332 -4.35 23.56 16.16
C LEU A 332 -3.47 24.51 16.99
N ASN A 333 -2.27 24.06 17.39
CA ASN A 333 -1.32 24.85 18.17
C ASN A 333 -0.27 25.60 17.31
N THR A 334 -0.50 25.75 16.00
CA THR A 334 0.46 26.38 15.09
C THR A 334 0.68 27.86 15.44
N PRO A 335 1.92 28.36 15.54
CA PRO A 335 2.21 29.75 15.96
C PRO A 335 1.65 30.80 14.99
N GLN A 336 1.46 30.47 13.72
CA GLN A 336 0.83 31.33 12.71
C GLN A 336 -0.61 31.74 13.07
N LEU A 337 -1.28 30.95 13.90
CA LEU A 337 -2.62 31.25 14.39
C LEU A 337 -2.61 32.37 15.42
N ALA A 338 -1.53 32.55 16.20
CA ALA A 338 -1.50 33.53 17.29
C ALA A 338 -1.65 34.99 16.80
N SER A 339 -1.34 35.27 15.53
CA SER A 339 -1.42 36.61 14.94
C SER A 339 -2.76 36.94 14.27
N ILE A 340 -3.71 36.00 14.17
CA ILE A 340 -4.96 36.17 13.43
C ILE A 340 -6.17 36.04 14.37
N SER A 341 -6.99 37.09 14.45
CA SER A 341 -8.18 37.13 15.33
C SER A 341 -9.49 36.67 14.66
N GLU A 342 -9.55 36.62 13.33
CA GLU A 342 -10.77 36.21 12.58
C GLU A 342 -10.88 34.68 12.46
N TYR A 343 -11.92 34.10 13.03
CA TYR A 343 -12.12 32.65 13.10
C TYR A 343 -12.30 31.96 11.73
N ASP A 344 -12.96 32.61 10.76
CA ASP A 344 -13.14 32.02 9.43
C ASP A 344 -11.80 31.86 8.68
N LYS A 345 -10.92 32.86 8.78
CA LYS A 345 -9.57 32.80 8.20
C LYS A 345 -8.69 31.78 8.94
N ARG A 346 -8.81 31.71 10.27
CA ARG A 346 -8.12 30.67 11.07
C ARG A 346 -8.54 29.28 10.64
N LEU A 347 -9.84 29.02 10.46
CA LEU A 347 -10.36 27.73 10.01
C LEU A 347 -9.80 27.33 8.63
N GLN A 348 -9.70 28.27 7.69
CA GLN A 348 -9.08 28.03 6.38
C GLN A 348 -7.59 27.65 6.50
N ILE A 349 -6.84 28.36 7.34
CA ILE A 349 -5.42 28.08 7.59
C ILE A 349 -5.25 26.72 8.29
N ILE A 350 -6.06 26.42 9.31
CA ILE A 350 -6.06 25.12 10.01
C ILE A 350 -6.32 23.99 9.02
N THR A 351 -7.30 24.16 8.13
CA THR A 351 -7.64 23.16 7.12
C THR A 351 -6.46 22.94 6.17
N SER A 352 -5.87 24.00 5.62
CA SER A 352 -4.70 23.89 4.72
C SER A 352 -3.49 23.25 5.42
N SER A 353 -3.16 23.73 6.62
CA SER A 353 -2.06 23.20 7.44
C SER A 353 -2.26 21.75 7.85
N LEU A 354 -3.52 21.29 8.02
CA LEU A 354 -3.83 19.89 8.29
C LEU A 354 -3.40 19.00 7.12
N PHE A 355 -3.82 19.30 5.90
CA PHE A 355 -3.45 18.51 4.72
C PHE A 355 -1.94 18.51 4.50
N GLN A 356 -1.29 19.66 4.69
CA GLN A 356 0.17 19.81 4.58
C GLN A 356 0.92 19.00 5.64
N MET A 357 0.48 19.05 6.90
CA MET A 357 1.08 18.30 8.01
C MET A 357 0.91 16.79 7.81
N VAL A 358 -0.27 16.35 7.41
CA VAL A 358 -0.56 14.95 7.10
C VAL A 358 0.34 14.48 5.96
N TYR A 359 0.42 15.21 4.84
CA TYR A 359 1.30 14.85 3.75
C TYR A 359 2.76 14.78 4.19
N ARG A 360 3.28 15.82 4.87
CA ARG A 360 4.68 15.87 5.35
C ARG A 360 5.01 14.67 6.23
N ARG A 361 4.18 14.35 7.21
CA ARG A 361 4.49 13.29 8.17
C ARG A 361 4.27 11.90 7.59
N VAL A 362 3.19 11.68 6.85
CA VAL A 362 2.88 10.37 6.25
C VAL A 362 3.87 10.04 5.14
N SER A 363 4.20 10.98 4.25
CA SER A 363 5.14 10.77 3.13
C SER A 363 6.56 10.40 3.58
N GLN A 364 7.02 10.89 4.74
CA GLN A 364 8.32 10.49 5.31
C GLN A 364 8.39 9.02 5.71
N GLY A 365 7.24 8.38 5.98
CA GLY A 365 7.13 6.95 6.25
C GLY A 365 6.72 6.11 5.04
N MET A 366 6.66 6.71 3.84
CA MET A 366 6.26 6.05 2.60
C MET A 366 7.42 5.92 1.61
N LEU A 367 7.34 4.92 0.73
CA LEU A 367 8.24 4.79 -0.42
C LEU A 367 8.00 5.95 -1.39
N HIS A 368 9.06 6.41 -2.07
CA HIS A 368 8.99 7.54 -2.99
C HIS A 368 7.94 7.36 -4.09
N GLN A 369 7.76 6.13 -4.58
CA GLN A 369 6.79 5.79 -5.63
C GLN A 369 5.32 6.02 -5.23
N ASP A 370 4.99 5.93 -3.94
CA ASP A 370 3.60 6.00 -3.45
C ASP A 370 3.23 7.41 -2.95
N LYS A 371 4.17 8.37 -2.94
CA LYS A 371 3.92 9.73 -2.45
C LYS A 371 2.92 10.51 -3.31
N VAL A 372 2.95 10.31 -4.62
CA VAL A 372 1.98 10.92 -5.56
C VAL A 372 0.58 10.37 -5.29
N LEU A 373 0.46 9.05 -5.04
CA LEU A 373 -0.79 8.40 -4.67
C LEU A 373 -1.40 9.03 -3.41
N LEU A 374 -0.60 9.24 -2.36
CA LEU A 374 -1.06 9.91 -1.13
C LEU A 374 -1.61 11.31 -1.44
N ALA A 375 -0.91 12.10 -2.26
CA ALA A 375 -1.34 13.45 -2.60
C ALA A 375 -2.67 13.45 -3.39
N ILE A 376 -2.85 12.52 -4.32
CA ILE A 376 -4.12 12.34 -5.03
C ILE A 376 -5.25 11.96 -4.06
N LEU A 377 -5.01 11.02 -3.14
CA LEU A 377 -6.02 10.64 -2.14
C LEU A 377 -6.43 11.82 -1.24
N LEU A 378 -5.46 12.63 -0.79
CA LEU A 378 -5.74 13.85 -0.02
C LEU A 378 -6.51 14.88 -0.84
N MET A 379 -6.18 15.05 -2.13
CA MET A 379 -6.93 15.91 -3.04
C MET A 379 -8.38 15.44 -3.17
N ARG A 380 -8.62 14.14 -3.30
CA ARG A 380 -9.99 13.58 -3.37
C ARG A 380 -10.79 13.89 -2.10
N ILE A 381 -10.16 13.82 -0.93
CA ILE A 381 -10.81 14.19 0.34
C ILE A 381 -11.13 15.68 0.37
N LEU A 382 -10.21 16.54 -0.09
CA LEU A 382 -10.44 17.98 -0.21
C LEU A 382 -11.64 18.29 -1.12
N LEU A 383 -11.73 17.65 -2.29
CA LEU A 383 -12.84 17.83 -3.23
C LEU A 383 -14.18 17.35 -2.68
N LYS A 384 -14.22 16.23 -1.94
CA LYS A 384 -15.44 15.77 -1.25
C LYS A 384 -15.93 16.78 -0.19
N GLY A 385 -15.01 17.53 0.42
CA GLY A 385 -15.31 18.56 1.41
C GLY A 385 -15.70 19.94 0.84
N ASN A 386 -15.48 20.17 -0.46
CA ASN A 386 -15.74 21.45 -1.10
C ASN A 386 -17.07 21.45 -1.86
N SER A 387 -18.00 22.33 -1.49
CA SER A 387 -19.29 22.44 -2.18
C SER A 387 -19.23 23.23 -3.49
N GLN A 388 -18.14 23.96 -3.76
CA GLN A 388 -18.00 24.80 -4.96
C GLN A 388 -17.39 24.07 -6.16
N GLU A 389 -16.69 22.97 -5.92
CA GLU A 389 -16.03 22.17 -6.95
C GLU A 389 -16.75 20.83 -7.14
N PRO A 390 -16.98 20.35 -8.37
CA PRO A 390 -17.51 19.02 -8.59
C PRO A 390 -16.50 17.95 -8.14
N SER A 391 -17.00 16.80 -7.68
CA SER A 391 -16.15 15.71 -7.18
C SER A 391 -15.35 14.98 -8.26
N HIS A 392 -15.64 15.22 -9.54
CA HIS A 392 -15.02 14.57 -10.71
C HIS A 392 -14.96 13.03 -10.61
N GLN A 393 -15.98 12.43 -9.98
CA GLN A 393 -16.00 10.99 -9.71
C GLN A 393 -16.01 10.16 -11.00
N LEU A 394 -16.69 10.62 -12.06
CA LEU A 394 -16.75 9.92 -13.35
C LEU A 394 -15.40 9.89 -14.06
N GLU A 395 -14.67 11.01 -14.01
CA GLU A 395 -13.32 11.15 -14.56
C GLU A 395 -12.32 10.26 -13.80
N LEU A 396 -12.43 10.22 -12.48
CA LEU A 396 -11.61 9.34 -11.63
C LEU A 396 -11.94 7.86 -11.86
N ASP A 397 -13.21 7.48 -11.95
CA ASP A 397 -13.61 6.10 -12.24
C ASP A 397 -13.14 5.67 -13.65
N HIS A 398 -13.14 6.59 -14.62
CA HIS A 398 -12.55 6.33 -15.93
C HIS A 398 -11.04 6.10 -15.86
N LEU A 399 -10.31 6.95 -15.13
CA LEU A 399 -8.87 6.80 -14.90
C LEU A 399 -8.53 5.45 -14.25
N LEU A 400 -9.40 4.94 -13.36
CA LEU A 400 -9.27 3.63 -12.70
C LEU A 400 -9.75 2.46 -13.57
N GLY A 401 -10.11 2.68 -14.84
CA GLY A 401 -10.54 1.64 -15.77
C GLY A 401 -11.96 1.12 -15.54
N ARG A 402 -12.81 1.83 -14.78
CA ARG A 402 -14.22 1.47 -14.53
C ARG A 402 -15.19 2.06 -15.58
N SER A 403 -14.66 2.48 -16.72
CA SER A 403 -15.40 3.21 -17.77
C SER A 403 -16.52 2.40 -18.43
N ASP A 404 -16.48 1.07 -18.35
CA ASP A 404 -17.51 0.18 -18.91
C ASP A 404 -18.87 0.28 -18.17
N VAL A 405 -18.86 0.70 -16.90
CA VAL A 405 -20.04 0.73 -16.00
C VAL A 405 -21.07 1.80 -16.39
N PHE A 406 -20.64 2.86 -17.09
CA PHE A 406 -21.51 3.99 -17.43
C PHE A 406 -22.06 3.92 -18.86
N SER A 407 -21.87 2.79 -19.55
CA SER A 407 -22.30 2.57 -20.94
C SER A 407 -23.82 2.33 -21.08
N SER A 408 -24.64 3.27 -20.60
CA SER A 408 -26.08 3.29 -20.88
C SER A 408 -26.42 3.81 -22.29
N GLN A 409 -25.43 4.32 -23.04
CA GLN A 409 -25.63 4.83 -24.39
C GLN A 409 -24.88 3.99 -25.42
N LYS A 410 -25.65 3.45 -26.37
CA LYS A 410 -25.17 2.80 -27.60
C LYS A 410 -24.27 3.77 -28.38
N ALA A 411 -22.98 3.80 -28.07
CA ALA A 411 -22.00 4.25 -29.05
C ALA A 411 -22.01 3.19 -30.16
N SER A 412 -22.49 3.58 -31.35
CA SER A 412 -22.36 2.73 -32.53
C SER A 412 -20.90 2.33 -32.67
N ALA A 413 -20.68 1.07 -33.03
CA ALA A 413 -19.39 0.55 -33.46
C ALA A 413 -18.91 1.30 -34.71
N ASN A 414 -18.53 2.56 -34.58
CA ASN A 414 -17.81 3.30 -35.59
C ASN A 414 -16.38 2.80 -35.49
N SER A 415 -15.96 2.04 -36.50
CA SER A 415 -14.57 1.67 -36.71
C SER A 415 -13.70 2.92 -36.57
N VAL A 416 -12.72 2.87 -35.65
CA VAL A 416 -11.75 3.94 -35.46
C VAL A 416 -11.07 4.19 -36.81
N PRO A 417 -11.10 5.42 -37.37
CA PRO A 417 -10.25 5.74 -38.52
C PRO A 417 -8.81 5.50 -38.10
N LYS A 418 -8.07 4.64 -38.82
CA LYS A 418 -6.63 4.42 -38.55
C LYS A 418 -5.90 5.75 -38.71
N LEU A 419 -5.60 6.40 -37.60
CA LEU A 419 -4.73 7.57 -37.57
C LEU A 419 -3.29 7.07 -37.67
N PRO A 420 -2.54 7.44 -38.73
CA PRO A 420 -1.22 6.84 -38.98
C PRO A 420 -0.17 7.17 -37.92
N PHE A 421 -0.43 8.18 -37.08
CA PHE A 421 0.48 8.63 -36.02
C PHE A 421 0.16 8.07 -34.62
N LEU A 422 -0.94 7.31 -34.47
CA LEU A 422 -1.29 6.65 -33.20
C LEU A 422 -1.06 5.14 -33.30
N ASP A 423 -0.53 4.55 -32.25
CA ASP A 423 -0.46 3.09 -32.14
C ASP A 423 -1.85 2.48 -31.81
N ALA A 424 -1.94 1.14 -31.83
CA ALA A 424 -3.18 0.43 -31.56
C ALA A 424 -3.69 0.64 -30.11
N GLN A 425 -2.79 0.84 -29.15
CA GLN A 425 -3.11 1.00 -27.73
C GLN A 425 -3.66 2.41 -27.45
N GLN A 426 -3.01 3.45 -27.97
CA GLN A 426 -3.45 4.84 -27.95
C GLN A 426 -4.79 5.01 -28.66
N SER A 427 -4.99 4.31 -29.78
CA SER A 427 -6.26 4.33 -30.51
C SER A 427 -7.41 3.74 -29.69
N LEU A 428 -7.15 2.64 -28.95
CA LEU A 428 -8.12 2.04 -28.04
C LEU A 428 -8.41 2.95 -26.84
N ALA A 429 -7.37 3.53 -26.24
CA ALA A 429 -7.51 4.44 -25.10
C ALA A 429 -8.30 5.70 -25.48
N LEU A 430 -8.08 6.27 -26.67
CA LEU A 430 -8.86 7.40 -27.18
C LEU A 430 -10.34 7.04 -27.39
N MET A 431 -10.64 5.81 -27.84
CA MET A 431 -12.00 5.31 -27.95
C MET A 431 -12.66 5.13 -26.57
N GLN A 432 -11.92 4.68 -25.57
CA GLN A 432 -12.43 4.61 -24.20
C GLN A 432 -12.70 6.02 -23.66
N LEU A 433 -11.80 6.97 -23.91
CA LEU A 433 -11.93 8.36 -23.47
C LEU A 433 -13.18 9.02 -24.07
N SER A 434 -13.49 8.76 -25.34
CA SER A 434 -14.67 9.34 -26.01
C SER A 434 -16.02 8.86 -25.46
N ARG A 435 -16.03 7.85 -24.58
CA ARG A 435 -17.23 7.43 -23.85
C ARG A 435 -17.64 8.41 -22.76
N LEU A 436 -16.71 9.25 -22.29
CA LEU A 436 -17.04 10.31 -21.33
C LEU A 436 -17.84 11.42 -22.01
N PRO A 437 -18.89 11.97 -21.36
CA PRO A 437 -19.71 13.04 -21.95
C PRO A 437 -18.89 14.27 -22.37
N ALA A 438 -17.84 14.62 -21.62
CA ALA A 438 -16.97 15.75 -21.92
C ALA A 438 -16.09 15.52 -23.17
N PHE A 439 -15.87 14.26 -23.58
CA PHE A 439 -14.92 13.87 -24.62
C PHE A 439 -15.59 13.22 -25.85
N SER A 440 -16.91 13.36 -26.00
CA SER A 440 -17.66 12.76 -27.12
C SER A 440 -17.11 13.12 -28.51
N GLU A 441 -16.52 14.30 -28.66
CA GLU A 441 -15.91 14.80 -29.90
C GLU A 441 -14.38 14.64 -29.97
N ALA A 442 -13.76 13.93 -29.02
CA ALA A 442 -12.30 13.82 -28.90
C ALA A 442 -11.64 13.30 -30.19
N ILE A 443 -12.21 12.26 -30.81
CA ILE A 443 -11.69 11.67 -32.06
C ILE A 443 -11.69 12.70 -33.21
N SER A 444 -12.76 13.50 -33.32
CA SER A 444 -12.87 14.55 -34.33
C SER A 444 -11.87 15.68 -34.08
N LYS A 445 -11.66 16.06 -32.81
CA LYS A 445 -10.71 17.12 -32.44
C LYS A 445 -9.26 16.72 -32.73
N VAL A 446 -8.89 15.48 -32.43
CA VAL A 446 -7.55 14.94 -32.76
C VAL A 446 -7.23 15.05 -34.25
N GLN A 447 -8.23 14.84 -35.12
CA GLN A 447 -8.06 15.00 -36.57
C GLN A 447 -7.93 16.46 -37.01
N SER A 448 -8.60 17.38 -36.31
CA SER A 448 -8.61 18.81 -36.67
C SER A 448 -7.34 19.56 -36.25
N ILE A 449 -6.60 19.06 -35.26
CA ILE A 449 -5.42 19.74 -34.69
C ILE A 449 -4.17 19.31 -35.46
N PRO A 450 -3.56 20.20 -36.28
CA PRO A 450 -2.40 19.85 -37.11
C PRO A 450 -1.11 19.62 -36.30
N GLU A 451 -0.98 20.25 -35.13
CA GLU A 451 0.21 20.18 -34.27
C GLU A 451 0.22 18.95 -33.34
N PHE A 452 -0.83 18.13 -33.39
CA PHE A 452 -1.01 16.98 -32.52
C PHE A 452 0.13 15.93 -32.61
N PRO A 453 0.65 15.58 -33.80
CA PRO A 453 1.80 14.68 -33.91
C PRO A 453 3.06 15.26 -33.25
N THR A 454 3.23 16.59 -33.30
CA THR A 454 4.35 17.28 -32.63
C THR A 454 4.23 17.15 -31.12
N TRP A 455 3.02 17.33 -30.57
CA TRP A 455 2.76 17.13 -29.14
C TRP A 455 3.05 15.70 -28.67
N ILE A 456 2.65 14.68 -29.45
CA ILE A 456 2.97 13.27 -29.13
C ILE A 456 4.48 13.04 -29.04
N ALA A 457 5.28 13.73 -29.86
CA ALA A 457 6.74 13.59 -29.87
C ALA A 457 7.47 14.43 -28.81
N GLN A 458 6.82 15.44 -28.19
CA GLN A 458 7.44 16.31 -27.20
C GLN A 458 7.83 15.55 -25.93
N ASP A 459 9.00 15.83 -25.35
CA ASP A 459 9.38 15.19 -24.09
C ASP A 459 8.47 15.65 -22.95
N ASN A 460 8.19 16.94 -22.82
CA ASN A 460 7.41 17.54 -21.73
C ASN A 460 5.95 17.87 -22.13
N ALA A 461 5.29 16.91 -22.77
CA ALA A 461 3.91 17.05 -23.29
C ALA A 461 2.88 17.44 -22.22
N GLU A 462 3.17 17.20 -20.93
CA GLU A 462 2.30 17.55 -19.82
C GLU A 462 2.10 19.07 -19.65
N PHE A 463 2.94 19.95 -20.21
CA PHE A 463 2.78 21.40 -20.04
C PHE A 463 1.89 22.07 -21.09
N ASP A 464 1.71 21.43 -22.25
CA ASP A 464 1.02 22.00 -23.41
C ASP A 464 0.00 21.00 -23.97
N VAL A 465 -0.96 20.58 -23.14
CA VAL A 465 -1.93 19.54 -23.49
C VAL A 465 -3.01 20.10 -24.42
N PRO A 466 -3.27 19.48 -25.60
CA PRO A 466 -4.32 19.93 -26.51
C PRO A 466 -5.72 19.75 -25.89
N ILE A 467 -6.59 20.72 -26.11
CA ILE A 467 -7.97 20.70 -25.58
C ILE A 467 -8.83 19.73 -26.40
N LEU A 468 -9.05 18.52 -25.87
CA LEU A 468 -9.88 17.49 -26.50
C LEU A 468 -11.31 17.41 -25.92
N TRP A 469 -11.58 18.11 -24.81
CA TRP A 469 -12.88 18.11 -24.14
C TRP A 469 -13.76 19.29 -24.57
N ASN A 470 -15.04 19.21 -24.22
CA ASN A 470 -16.05 20.23 -24.48
C ASN A 470 -16.31 21.09 -23.24
N GLY A 471 -16.66 22.37 -23.44
CA GLY A 471 -17.05 23.27 -22.35
C GLY A 471 -15.90 23.78 -21.48
N ASP A 472 -14.69 23.96 -22.03
CA ASP A 472 -13.50 24.40 -21.29
C ASP A 472 -13.70 25.71 -20.49
N GLU A 473 -14.49 26.65 -21.03
CA GLU A 473 -14.81 27.93 -20.37
C GLU A 473 -15.56 27.77 -19.04
N LYS A 474 -16.20 26.62 -18.81
CA LYS A 474 -16.96 26.32 -17.60
C LYS A 474 -16.16 25.54 -16.56
N LEU A 475 -14.95 25.11 -16.90
CA LEU A 475 -14.11 24.31 -16.03
C LEU A 475 -13.29 25.19 -15.09
N THR A 476 -13.17 24.71 -13.85
CA THR A 476 -12.24 25.26 -12.88
C THR A 476 -10.82 24.83 -13.24
N ASN A 477 -9.81 25.46 -12.62
CA ASN A 477 -8.41 25.09 -12.89
C ASN A 477 -8.15 23.60 -12.55
N ILE A 478 -8.79 23.09 -11.50
CA ILE A 478 -8.72 21.68 -11.11
C ILE A 478 -9.40 20.81 -12.17
N GLY A 479 -10.62 21.16 -12.61
CA GLY A 479 -11.33 20.43 -13.66
C GLY A 479 -10.59 20.41 -14.99
N ARG A 480 -9.92 21.51 -15.36
CA ARG A 480 -9.04 21.56 -16.54
C ARG A 480 -7.86 20.61 -16.38
N CYS A 481 -7.12 20.68 -15.27
CA CYS A 481 -6.00 19.76 -15.02
C CYS A 481 -6.44 18.28 -14.96
N MET A 482 -7.66 18.00 -14.49
CA MET A 482 -8.23 16.64 -14.50
C MET A 482 -8.46 16.15 -15.93
N ASN A 483 -9.03 16.98 -16.80
CA ASN A 483 -9.20 16.64 -18.21
C ASN A 483 -7.87 16.51 -18.95
N GLU A 484 -6.90 17.38 -18.66
CA GLU A 484 -5.53 17.27 -19.16
C GLU A 484 -4.89 15.93 -18.75
N LEU A 485 -5.07 15.52 -17.49
CA LEU A 485 -4.60 14.23 -16.98
C LEU A 485 -5.19 13.05 -17.75
N LEU A 486 -6.48 13.09 -18.08
CA LEU A 486 -7.14 12.04 -18.87
C LEU A 486 -6.59 11.94 -20.29
N VAL A 487 -6.30 13.08 -20.94
CA VAL A 487 -5.67 13.11 -22.28
C VAL A 487 -4.26 12.55 -22.21
N VAL A 488 -3.47 12.95 -21.21
CA VAL A 488 -2.12 12.43 -20.98
C VAL A 488 -2.16 10.92 -20.69
N HIS A 489 -3.07 10.45 -19.84
CA HIS A 489 -3.23 9.02 -19.56
C HIS A 489 -3.52 8.21 -20.82
N ALA A 490 -4.40 8.70 -21.69
CA ALA A 490 -4.79 7.98 -22.90
C ALA A 490 -3.69 7.93 -23.98
N LEU A 491 -2.88 8.99 -24.11
CA LEU A 491 -1.98 9.16 -25.27
C LEU A 491 -0.49 9.21 -24.92
N ARG A 492 -0.15 9.68 -23.71
CA ARG A 492 1.21 9.83 -23.18
C ARG A 492 1.29 9.29 -21.75
N PRO A 493 1.05 7.98 -21.55
CA PRO A 493 1.01 7.38 -20.21
C PRO A 493 2.35 7.48 -19.45
N ASP A 494 3.46 7.69 -20.15
CA ASP A 494 4.77 8.01 -19.56
C ASP A 494 4.77 9.32 -18.73
N ARG A 495 3.85 10.25 -19.02
CA ARG A 495 3.72 11.54 -18.33
C ARG A 495 2.61 11.58 -17.30
N LEU A 496 2.01 10.44 -16.97
CA LEU A 496 0.94 10.36 -15.99
C LEU A 496 1.35 10.95 -14.63
N LEU A 497 2.50 10.55 -14.08
CA LEU A 497 2.97 11.04 -12.77
C LEU A 497 3.23 12.56 -12.77
N ALA A 498 3.82 13.08 -13.85
CA ALA A 498 4.08 14.51 -14.00
C ALA A 498 2.77 15.31 -14.10
N SER A 499 1.79 14.79 -14.83
CA SER A 499 0.45 15.38 -14.90
C SER A 499 -0.29 15.31 -13.55
N CYS A 500 -0.16 14.23 -12.80
CA CYS A 500 -0.67 14.13 -11.42
C CYS A 500 -0.04 15.17 -10.50
N HIS A 501 1.27 15.44 -10.61
CA HIS A 501 1.92 16.52 -9.87
C HIS A 501 1.30 17.89 -10.21
N ARG A 502 0.98 18.15 -11.48
CA ARG A 502 0.31 19.40 -11.90
C ARG A 502 -1.11 19.49 -11.32
N LEU A 503 -1.86 18.39 -11.33
CA LEU A 503 -3.20 18.32 -10.74
C LEU A 503 -3.17 18.56 -9.22
N VAL A 504 -2.23 17.94 -8.50
CA VAL A 504 -2.05 18.19 -7.05
C VAL A 504 -1.63 19.64 -6.80
N ALA A 505 -0.74 20.19 -7.63
CA ALA A 505 -0.30 21.58 -7.50
C ALA A 505 -1.43 22.59 -7.75
N SER A 506 -2.42 22.28 -8.60
CA SER A 506 -3.58 23.15 -8.78
C SER A 506 -4.55 23.13 -7.59
N ALA A 507 -4.57 22.04 -6.81
CA ALA A 507 -5.40 21.90 -5.61
C ALA A 507 -4.74 22.43 -4.32
N PHE A 508 -3.45 22.14 -4.09
CA PHE A 508 -2.74 22.47 -2.84
C PHE A 508 -1.58 23.48 -3.01
N GLY A 509 -1.19 23.80 -4.24
CA GLY A 509 -0.02 24.63 -4.54
C GLY A 509 1.24 23.83 -4.86
N VAL A 510 2.21 24.48 -5.53
CA VAL A 510 3.43 23.86 -6.09
C VAL A 510 4.38 23.31 -5.02
N GLU A 511 4.36 23.90 -3.82
CA GLU A 511 5.28 23.54 -2.73
C GLU A 511 4.82 22.34 -1.90
N PHE A 512 3.55 21.92 -2.03
CA PHE A 512 2.95 20.88 -1.19
C PHE A 512 3.78 19.58 -1.16
N MET A 513 4.24 19.14 -2.34
CA MET A 513 5.05 17.92 -2.49
C MET A 513 6.56 18.13 -2.38
N GLN A 514 7.03 19.33 -2.04
CA GLN A 514 8.47 19.63 -1.94
C GLN A 514 9.00 19.61 -0.50
N GLN A 515 8.12 19.73 0.49
CA GLN A 515 8.47 19.90 1.90
C GLN A 515 8.92 18.62 2.61
N ASP A 516 8.78 17.45 1.97
CA ASP A 516 9.22 16.15 2.49
C ASP A 516 10.64 15.76 2.04
N LYS A 517 11.26 16.53 1.13
CA LYS A 517 12.51 16.15 0.46
C LYS A 517 13.73 16.05 1.39
N ILE A 518 13.72 16.70 2.56
CA ILE A 518 14.81 16.62 3.54
C ILE A 518 14.27 16.10 4.87
N VAL A 519 14.64 14.87 5.20
CA VAL A 519 14.36 14.27 6.51
C VAL A 519 15.28 14.91 7.54
N ASN A 520 14.71 15.76 8.40
CA ASN A 520 15.40 16.32 9.55
C ASN A 520 15.18 15.43 10.78
N LEU A 521 16.10 14.51 11.04
CA LEU A 521 15.97 13.57 12.16
C LEU A 521 16.00 14.26 13.53
N ARG A 522 16.70 15.40 13.66
CA ARG A 522 16.70 16.21 14.89
C ARG A 522 15.29 16.70 15.23
N GLU A 523 14.62 17.31 14.26
CA GLU A 523 13.26 17.84 14.46
C GLU A 523 12.26 16.73 14.84
N ILE A 524 12.37 15.55 14.22
CA ILE A 524 11.53 14.40 14.54
C ILE A 524 11.75 13.96 15.99
N VAL A 525 13.01 13.79 16.41
CA VAL A 525 13.35 13.26 17.74
C VAL A 525 13.05 14.27 18.85
N GLU A 526 13.23 15.57 18.62
CA GLU A 526 13.00 16.61 19.61
C GLU A 526 11.53 17.03 19.71
N ASN A 527 10.86 17.25 18.57
CA ASN A 527 9.56 17.94 18.53
C ASN A 527 8.39 17.03 18.15
N GLU A 528 8.62 15.94 17.42
CA GLU A 528 7.52 15.08 16.94
C GLU A 528 7.28 13.83 17.80
N VAL A 529 8.33 13.30 18.46
CA VAL A 529 8.28 11.98 19.08
C VAL A 529 8.33 12.05 20.61
N THR A 530 7.40 11.35 21.24
CA THR A 530 7.29 11.17 22.69
C THR A 530 8.22 10.06 23.20
N SER A 531 8.56 10.04 24.49
CA SER A 531 9.51 9.07 25.05
C SER A 531 9.02 7.61 25.00
N ASN A 532 7.72 7.37 24.89
CA ASN A 532 7.13 6.04 24.75
C ASN A 532 6.95 5.60 23.30
N ARG A 533 7.20 6.47 22.31
CA ARG A 533 7.03 6.19 20.88
C ARG A 533 8.39 5.92 20.25
N PRO A 534 8.67 4.69 19.79
CA PRO A 534 9.91 4.39 19.10
C PRO A 534 10.00 5.07 17.73
N VAL A 535 11.22 5.33 17.26
CA VAL A 535 11.51 5.80 15.89
C VAL A 535 12.04 4.61 15.09
N LEU A 536 11.29 4.20 14.06
CA LEU A 536 11.69 3.09 13.19
C LEU A 536 12.23 3.63 11.87
N LEU A 537 13.53 3.48 11.67
CA LEU A 537 14.26 3.86 10.47
C LEU A 537 14.24 2.65 9.53
N SER A 538 13.26 2.63 8.64
CA SER A 538 13.07 1.57 7.65
C SER A 538 13.87 1.92 6.40
N SER A 539 14.76 1.03 5.98
CA SER A 539 15.62 1.27 4.84
C SER A 539 15.28 0.32 3.70
N ALA A 540 15.45 0.79 2.46
CA ALA A 540 15.48 -0.10 1.32
C ALA A 540 16.59 -1.15 1.51
N ILE A 541 16.41 -2.32 0.90
CA ILE A 541 17.31 -3.46 1.05
C ILE A 541 18.75 -3.03 0.67
N GLY A 542 19.73 -3.37 1.52
CA GLY A 542 21.13 -3.01 1.31
C GLY A 542 21.52 -1.58 1.73
N TYR A 543 20.59 -0.78 2.27
CA TYR A 543 20.88 0.52 2.90
C TYR A 543 20.70 0.44 4.43
N ASP A 544 21.61 1.05 5.20
CA ASP A 544 21.53 1.09 6.66
C ASP A 544 21.56 2.54 7.18
N ALA A 545 20.52 2.93 7.92
CA ALA A 545 20.38 4.25 8.51
C ALA A 545 21.09 4.40 9.88
N SER A 546 21.74 3.36 10.40
CA SER A 546 22.36 3.36 11.73
C SER A 546 23.37 4.49 11.94
N GLY A 547 24.24 4.75 10.96
CA GLY A 547 25.26 5.79 11.07
C GLY A 547 24.67 7.19 11.29
N ARG A 548 23.52 7.49 10.67
CA ARG A 548 22.84 8.78 10.85
C ARG A 548 22.35 9.01 12.28
N VAL A 549 22.00 7.95 13.00
CA VAL A 549 21.59 8.04 14.40
C VAL A 549 22.79 8.29 15.29
N GLU A 550 23.91 7.63 15.01
CA GLU A 550 25.18 7.82 15.74
C GLU A 550 25.69 9.25 15.55
N ASP A 551 25.68 9.76 14.32
CA ASP A 551 26.04 11.16 14.00
C ASP A 551 25.13 12.16 14.74
N LEU A 552 23.81 11.93 14.75
CA LEU A 552 22.85 12.78 15.46
C LEU A 552 23.10 12.77 16.98
N ALA A 553 23.41 11.61 17.55
CA ALA A 553 23.71 11.48 18.97
C ALA A 553 24.96 12.29 19.36
N VAL A 554 26.00 12.26 18.52
CA VAL A 554 27.21 13.10 18.69
C VAL A 554 26.86 14.58 18.58
N GLU A 555 26.08 14.97 17.57
CA GLU A 555 25.68 16.37 17.33
C GLU A 555 24.84 16.94 18.50
N MET A 556 24.02 16.11 19.13
CA MET A 556 23.17 16.47 20.27
C MET A 556 23.84 16.27 21.63
N GLY A 557 25.08 15.76 21.66
CA GLY A 557 25.81 15.46 22.91
C GLY A 557 25.08 14.42 23.78
N ARG A 558 24.45 13.40 23.17
CA ARG A 558 23.68 12.36 23.86
C ARG A 558 24.41 11.01 23.79
N GLU A 559 24.40 10.27 24.89
CA GLU A 559 24.89 8.88 24.92
C GLU A 559 23.89 7.94 24.23
N VAL A 560 24.34 7.23 23.20
CA VAL A 560 23.57 6.18 22.51
C VAL A 560 24.20 4.82 22.73
N THR A 561 23.40 3.84 23.16
CA THR A 561 23.84 2.43 23.26
C THR A 561 23.36 1.68 22.02
N SER A 562 24.29 1.24 21.18
CA SER A 562 23.97 0.48 19.97
C SER A 562 24.03 -1.03 20.23
N ILE A 563 22.99 -1.76 19.85
CA ILE A 563 22.87 -3.22 20.03
C ILE A 563 22.35 -3.83 18.73
N ALA A 564 23.01 -4.87 18.23
CA ALA A 564 22.53 -5.64 17.09
C ALA A 564 21.59 -6.77 17.55
N ILE A 565 20.41 -6.84 16.96
CA ILE A 565 19.41 -7.88 17.25
C ILE A 565 19.63 -9.07 16.30
N GLY A 566 19.47 -10.30 16.82
CA GLY A 566 19.65 -11.54 16.05
C GLY A 566 20.31 -12.69 16.82
N SER A 567 20.86 -12.42 18.01
CA SER A 567 21.45 -13.42 18.90
C SER A 567 20.75 -13.45 20.27
N ALA A 568 20.85 -14.58 20.98
CA ALA A 568 20.32 -14.72 22.34
C ALA A 568 20.89 -13.67 23.32
N GLU A 569 22.18 -13.36 23.18
CA GLU A 569 22.85 -12.32 23.96
C GLU A 569 22.30 -10.93 23.64
N GLY A 570 22.08 -10.63 22.35
CA GLY A 570 21.50 -9.36 21.91
C GLY A 570 20.12 -9.10 22.50
N PHE A 571 19.27 -10.13 22.61
CA PHE A 571 17.95 -9.99 23.26
C PHE A 571 18.07 -9.67 24.76
N SER A 572 18.90 -10.41 25.49
CA SER A 572 19.10 -10.18 26.93
C SER A 572 19.73 -8.82 27.21
N GLN A 573 20.69 -8.39 26.38
CA GLN A 573 21.33 -7.09 26.50
C GLN A 573 20.34 -5.96 26.21
N ALA A 574 19.55 -6.07 25.13
CA ALA A 574 18.53 -5.08 24.79
C ALA A 574 17.52 -4.89 25.93
N ASP A 575 17.06 -5.98 26.54
CA ASP A 575 16.11 -5.94 27.66
C ASP A 575 16.69 -5.29 28.93
N SER A 576 17.93 -5.62 29.27
CA SER A 576 18.62 -5.00 30.42
C SER A 576 18.85 -3.51 30.20
N VAL A 577 19.32 -3.14 29.00
CA VAL A 577 19.61 -1.75 28.64
C VAL A 577 18.31 -0.94 28.57
N LEU A 578 17.22 -1.49 28.01
CA LEU A 578 15.91 -0.83 27.95
C LEU A 578 15.41 -0.43 29.35
N ASN A 579 15.55 -1.29 30.35
CA ASN A 579 15.14 -0.99 31.72
C ASN A 579 16.02 0.07 32.39
N SER A 580 17.33 0.06 32.13
CA SER A 580 18.25 1.06 32.67
C SER A 580 18.09 2.43 32.01
N ALA A 581 18.01 2.47 30.68
CA ALA A 581 17.94 3.69 29.88
C ALA A 581 16.58 4.37 29.98
N SER A 582 15.48 3.61 30.10
CA SER A 582 14.15 4.19 30.35
C SER A 582 14.09 4.96 31.66
N LYS A 583 14.87 4.58 32.67
CA LYS A 583 15.02 5.32 33.94
C LYS A 583 15.99 6.49 33.83
N SER A 584 17.12 6.32 33.13
CA SER A 584 18.18 7.34 33.05
C SER A 584 17.99 8.37 31.93
N GLY A 585 17.10 8.13 30.96
CA GLY A 585 16.88 8.99 29.79
C GLY A 585 17.90 8.84 28.65
N ARG A 586 18.70 7.76 28.63
CA ARG A 586 19.69 7.48 27.57
C ARG A 586 19.04 7.02 26.26
N TRP A 587 19.74 7.16 25.14
CA TRP A 587 19.24 6.68 23.85
C TRP A 587 19.67 5.25 23.60
N ILE A 588 18.79 4.48 22.94
CA ILE A 588 19.08 3.12 22.50
C ILE A 588 18.91 3.05 20.99
N LEU A 589 19.87 2.43 20.31
CA LEU A 589 19.79 2.08 18.89
C LEU A 589 19.80 0.56 18.73
N LEU A 590 18.65 -0.02 18.38
CA LEU A 590 18.54 -1.44 18.06
C LEU A 590 18.67 -1.66 16.55
N LYS A 591 19.69 -2.40 16.14
CA LYS A 591 20.01 -2.67 14.74
C LYS A 591 19.38 -3.97 14.26
N ASN A 592 18.98 -3.99 12.99
CA ASN A 592 18.49 -5.19 12.28
C ASN A 592 17.27 -5.86 12.93
N VAL A 593 16.33 -5.07 13.43
CA VAL A 593 15.22 -5.62 14.23
C VAL A 593 14.27 -6.54 13.45
N HIS A 594 14.25 -6.41 12.13
CA HIS A 594 13.47 -7.26 11.21
C HIS A 594 13.87 -8.76 11.25
N LEU A 595 15.06 -9.08 11.79
CA LEU A 595 15.52 -10.46 11.97
C LEU A 595 14.83 -11.19 13.13
N ALA A 596 14.15 -10.48 14.03
CA ALA A 596 13.52 -11.05 15.23
C ALA A 596 12.07 -10.59 15.42
N PRO A 597 11.14 -11.02 14.55
CA PRO A 597 9.74 -10.55 14.58
C PRO A 597 9.00 -10.92 15.87
N THR A 598 9.25 -12.11 16.43
CA THR A 598 8.63 -12.56 17.69
C THR A 598 9.03 -11.70 18.88
N TRP A 599 10.30 -11.29 18.94
CA TRP A 599 10.82 -10.40 19.99
C TRP A 599 10.27 -8.98 19.83
N LEU A 600 10.09 -8.48 18.61
CA LEU A 600 9.47 -7.17 18.34
C LEU A 600 8.04 -7.07 18.87
N THR A 601 7.24 -8.13 18.76
CA THR A 601 5.89 -8.16 19.35
C THR A 601 5.93 -8.06 20.87
N GLN A 602 6.93 -8.66 21.53
CA GLN A 602 7.11 -8.52 22.98
C GLN A 602 7.62 -7.13 23.37
N LEU A 603 8.50 -6.54 22.56
CA LEU A 603 9.02 -5.19 22.77
C LEU A 603 7.91 -4.14 22.77
N GLU A 604 6.98 -4.20 21.82
CA GLU A 604 5.81 -3.29 21.76
C GLU A 604 4.98 -3.35 23.04
N LYS A 605 4.64 -4.57 23.52
CA LYS A 605 3.88 -4.76 24.76
C LYS A 605 4.61 -4.15 25.97
N ARG A 606 5.93 -4.32 26.05
CA ARG A 606 6.77 -3.76 27.11
C ARG A 606 6.82 -2.24 27.05
N LEU A 607 6.98 -1.65 25.87
CA LEU A 607 7.01 -0.19 25.69
C LEU A 607 5.72 0.47 26.18
N HIS A 608 4.58 -0.17 25.99
CA HIS A 608 3.30 0.32 26.51
C HIS A 608 3.14 0.18 28.02
N ALA A 609 3.82 -0.77 28.66
CA ALA A 609 3.82 -0.91 30.11
C ALA A 609 4.79 0.08 30.78
N LEU A 610 5.84 0.49 30.07
CA LEU A 610 6.88 1.39 30.56
C LEU A 610 6.38 2.84 30.66
N LYS A 611 6.80 3.53 31.73
CA LYS A 611 6.71 5.00 31.85
C LYS A 611 8.13 5.58 31.79
N PRO A 612 8.67 5.83 30.59
CA PRO A 612 10.05 6.23 30.42
C PRO A 612 10.28 7.71 30.77
N HIS A 613 11.53 8.04 31.10
CA HIS A 613 11.99 9.42 31.27
C HIS A 613 11.70 10.27 30.01
N PRO A 614 11.32 11.56 30.12
CA PRO A 614 10.94 12.37 28.95
C PRO A 614 12.01 12.49 27.85
N GLN A 615 13.30 12.41 28.21
CA GLN A 615 14.42 12.47 27.27
C GLN A 615 14.81 11.12 26.66
N PHE A 616 14.23 10.01 27.14
CA PHE A 616 14.48 8.67 26.60
C PHE A 616 14.01 8.60 25.14
N ARG A 617 14.81 7.96 24.28
CA ARG A 617 14.47 7.68 22.89
C ARG A 617 14.92 6.27 22.52
N LEU A 618 14.00 5.52 21.91
CA LEU A 618 14.26 4.21 21.34
C LEU A 618 14.26 4.32 19.82
N LEU A 619 15.42 4.09 19.21
CA LEU A 619 15.62 4.11 17.77
C LEU A 619 15.81 2.68 17.28
N LEU A 620 15.10 2.30 16.23
CA LEU A 620 15.12 0.97 15.63
C LEU A 620 15.56 1.10 14.18
N THR A 621 16.48 0.26 13.70
CA THR A 621 16.79 0.15 12.27
C THR A 621 16.31 -1.18 11.73
N ALA A 622 15.65 -1.14 10.57
CA ALA A 622 15.15 -2.32 9.89
C ALA A 622 15.24 -2.15 8.37
N GLU A 623 15.40 -3.26 7.67
CA GLU A 623 15.08 -3.32 6.26
C GLU A 623 13.55 -3.42 6.08
N ILE A 624 13.03 -2.87 4.98
CA ILE A 624 11.61 -2.96 4.64
C ILE A 624 11.28 -4.42 4.31
N HIS A 625 10.80 -5.17 5.31
CA HIS A 625 10.54 -6.61 5.21
C HIS A 625 9.13 -6.96 5.74
N PRO A 626 8.34 -7.81 5.05
CA PRO A 626 6.96 -8.16 5.43
C PRO A 626 6.84 -8.94 6.75
N LYS A 627 7.96 -9.31 7.38
CA LYS A 627 7.98 -9.97 8.71
C LYS A 627 7.88 -8.96 9.85
N LEU A 628 8.05 -7.66 9.58
CA LEU A 628 7.89 -6.62 10.58
C LEU A 628 6.44 -6.65 11.11
N PRO A 629 6.23 -6.83 12.42
CA PRO A 629 4.88 -6.86 12.98
C PRO A 629 4.12 -5.55 12.76
N ALA A 630 2.84 -5.63 12.38
CA ALA A 630 2.01 -4.44 12.22
C ALA A 630 1.87 -3.61 13.51
N SER A 631 1.96 -4.26 14.69
CA SER A 631 1.90 -3.61 16.00
C SER A 631 3.07 -2.64 16.22
N ILE A 632 4.31 -3.04 15.92
CA ILE A 632 5.48 -2.17 16.07
C ILE A 632 5.46 -1.05 15.04
N LEU A 633 5.02 -1.31 13.81
CA LEU A 633 4.87 -0.28 12.77
C LEU A 633 3.89 0.81 13.22
N ARG A 634 2.72 0.41 13.72
CA ARG A 634 1.68 1.30 14.23
C ARG A 634 2.16 2.10 15.45
N ALA A 635 2.88 1.45 16.36
CA ALA A 635 3.42 2.08 17.57
C ALA A 635 4.56 3.06 17.28
N SER A 636 5.30 2.89 16.17
CA SER A 636 6.50 3.67 15.85
C SER A 636 6.22 4.90 14.99
N ARG A 637 7.10 5.90 15.07
CA ARG A 637 7.29 6.89 14.01
C ARG A 637 8.18 6.26 12.93
N VAL A 638 7.56 5.79 11.85
CA VAL A 638 8.28 5.21 10.70
C VAL A 638 8.87 6.31 9.82
N VAL A 639 10.15 6.16 9.48
CA VAL A 639 10.88 7.02 8.54
C VAL A 639 11.58 6.13 7.53
N VAL A 640 11.32 6.36 6.25
CA VAL A 640 11.85 5.57 5.14
C VAL A 640 13.12 6.22 4.57
N PHE A 641 14.16 5.40 4.39
CA PHE A 641 15.39 5.78 3.68
C PHE A 641 15.55 4.94 2.42
N GLU A 642 15.57 5.62 1.28
CA GLU A 642 15.86 5.03 -0.02
C GLU A 642 17.18 5.63 -0.54
N PRO A 643 17.95 4.85 -1.33
CA PRO A 643 19.15 5.38 -1.97
C PRO A 643 18.79 6.56 -2.87
N ALA A 644 19.64 7.59 -2.86
CA ALA A 644 19.46 8.74 -3.73
C ALA A 644 19.49 8.30 -5.21
N THR A 645 18.49 8.72 -5.98
CA THR A 645 18.38 8.41 -7.40
C THR A 645 19.24 9.36 -8.24
N GLY A 646 19.86 8.84 -9.28
CA GLY A 646 20.70 9.58 -10.21
C GLY A 646 22.19 9.32 -9.99
N LEU A 647 22.91 9.18 -11.10
CA LEU A 647 24.36 8.95 -11.14
C LEU A 647 25.13 10.02 -10.36
N LYS A 648 24.77 11.30 -10.51
CA LYS A 648 25.42 12.42 -9.78
C LYS A 648 25.29 12.29 -8.26
N ALA A 649 24.08 12.05 -7.77
CA ALA A 649 23.84 11.92 -6.32
C ALA A 649 24.60 10.73 -5.74
N ASN A 650 24.63 9.63 -6.48
CA ASN A 650 25.37 8.43 -6.11
C ASN A 650 26.90 8.65 -6.11
N LEU A 651 27.44 9.30 -7.14
CA LEU A 651 28.85 9.67 -7.23
C LEU A 651 29.28 10.60 -6.08
N LEU A 652 28.49 11.63 -5.78
CA LEU A 652 28.75 12.54 -4.66
C LEU A 652 28.80 11.78 -3.33
N ARG A 653 27.83 10.88 -3.09
CA ARG A 653 27.80 10.03 -1.89
C ARG A 653 29.04 9.13 -1.81
N SER A 654 29.32 8.40 -2.88
CA SER A 654 30.43 7.45 -2.95
C SER A 654 31.79 8.12 -2.75
N LEU A 655 32.05 9.24 -3.43
CA LEU A 655 33.28 10.03 -3.28
C LEU A 655 33.40 10.68 -1.90
N THR A 656 32.28 11.12 -1.31
CA THR A 656 32.29 11.73 0.03
C THR A 656 32.60 10.71 1.11
N SER A 657 32.16 9.46 0.93
CA SER A 657 32.38 8.35 1.86
C SER A 657 33.86 7.92 1.97
N LEU A 658 34.67 8.18 0.94
CA LEU A 658 36.08 7.78 0.90
C LEU A 658 36.97 8.77 1.65
N ALA A 659 37.82 8.28 2.56
CA ALA A 659 38.74 9.12 3.32
C ALA A 659 39.75 9.85 2.39
N PRO A 660 39.93 11.19 2.52
CA PRO A 660 40.85 11.96 1.66
C PRO A 660 42.29 11.40 1.67
N GLN A 661 42.77 10.97 2.83
CA GLN A 661 44.11 10.42 3.02
C GLN A 661 44.33 9.10 2.27
N ARG A 662 43.28 8.29 2.12
CA ARG A 662 43.34 7.02 1.40
C ARG A 662 43.51 7.25 -0.10
N MET A 663 42.79 8.25 -0.63
CA MET A 663 42.80 8.59 -2.05
C MET A 663 44.12 9.26 -2.47
N SER A 664 44.75 10.05 -1.59
CA SER A 664 46.02 10.74 -1.86
C SER A 664 47.28 9.89 -1.66
N LYS A 665 47.14 8.63 -1.24
CA LYS A 665 48.27 7.70 -1.07
C LYS A 665 48.90 7.36 -2.44
N PRO A 666 50.24 7.38 -2.60
CA PRO A 666 50.89 7.06 -3.87
C PRO A 666 50.57 5.63 -4.34
N PRO A 667 50.31 5.39 -5.64
CA PRO A 667 50.68 6.25 -6.76
C PRO A 667 49.59 7.25 -7.19
N THR A 668 49.94 8.32 -7.93
CA THR A 668 48.97 9.37 -8.35
C THR A 668 47.81 8.84 -9.20
N GLU A 669 48.04 7.75 -9.93
CA GLU A 669 47.02 7.05 -10.72
C GLU A 669 45.91 6.43 -9.86
N ARG A 670 46.16 6.23 -8.55
CA ARG A 670 45.19 5.68 -7.59
C ARG A 670 43.91 6.52 -7.54
N THR A 671 44.01 7.84 -7.51
CA THR A 671 42.85 8.75 -7.50
C THR A 671 41.90 8.46 -8.68
N ARG A 672 42.46 8.26 -9.88
CA ARG A 672 41.69 7.98 -11.08
C ARG A 672 41.04 6.59 -11.04
N LEU A 673 41.72 5.59 -10.46
CA LEU A 673 41.14 4.26 -10.24
C LEU A 673 39.97 4.29 -9.24
N TYR A 674 40.06 5.08 -8.16
CA TYR A 674 38.94 5.30 -7.23
C TYR A 674 37.74 5.94 -7.93
N PHE A 675 37.98 6.93 -8.79
CA PHE A 675 36.90 7.51 -9.60
C PHE A 675 36.23 6.47 -10.49
N LEU A 676 37.00 5.64 -11.21
CA LEU A 676 36.47 4.55 -12.04
C LEU A 676 35.66 3.53 -11.21
N MET A 677 36.09 3.24 -9.99
CA MET A 677 35.37 2.37 -9.05
C MET A 677 34.05 2.98 -8.60
N CYS A 678 34.05 4.25 -8.18
CA CYS A 678 32.84 4.99 -7.83
C CYS A 678 31.89 5.12 -9.02
N TRP A 679 32.42 5.31 -10.23
CA TRP A 679 31.64 5.34 -11.46
C TRP A 679 30.97 3.99 -11.75
N LEU A 680 31.71 2.88 -11.68
CA LEU A 680 31.15 1.55 -11.81
C LEU A 680 30.05 1.33 -10.77
N HIS A 681 30.30 1.65 -9.50
CA HIS A 681 29.35 1.48 -8.42
C HIS A 681 28.06 2.28 -8.64
N ALA A 682 28.21 3.56 -9.02
CA ALA A 682 27.07 4.43 -9.34
C ALA A 682 26.29 3.91 -10.56
N LEU A 683 26.99 3.39 -11.58
CA LEU A 683 26.38 2.85 -12.79
C LEU A 683 25.57 1.58 -12.50
N VAL A 684 26.13 0.61 -11.76
CA VAL A 684 25.42 -0.64 -11.45
C VAL A 684 24.20 -0.38 -10.55
N GLN A 685 24.31 0.54 -9.58
CA GLN A 685 23.19 0.96 -8.72
C GLN A 685 22.13 1.77 -9.48
N GLU A 686 22.51 2.67 -10.39
CA GLU A 686 21.49 3.43 -11.14
C GLU A 686 20.78 2.55 -12.17
N ARG A 687 21.47 1.58 -12.79
CA ARG A 687 20.85 0.60 -13.69
C ARG A 687 19.81 -0.27 -12.98
N MET A 688 19.96 -0.54 -11.68
CA MET A 688 18.97 -1.26 -10.88
C MET A 688 17.59 -0.58 -10.86
N ARG A 689 17.53 0.75 -10.97
CA ARG A 689 16.28 1.52 -11.08
C ARG A 689 15.44 1.12 -12.31
N TYR A 690 16.11 0.63 -13.37
CA TYR A 690 15.49 0.25 -14.64
C TYR A 690 15.28 -1.27 -14.77
N THR A 691 15.31 -2.04 -13.68
CA THR A 691 14.96 -3.47 -13.71
C THR A 691 13.54 -3.63 -14.30
N PRO A 692 13.32 -4.50 -15.31
CA PRO A 692 14.19 -5.57 -15.81
C PRO A 692 15.08 -5.20 -17.03
N LEU A 693 15.00 -3.96 -17.53
CA LEU A 693 15.83 -3.50 -18.67
C LEU A 693 17.30 -3.33 -18.27
N GLY A 694 17.55 -2.68 -17.14
CA GLY A 694 18.90 -2.43 -16.63
C GLY A 694 19.63 -3.71 -16.23
N TRP A 695 18.94 -4.59 -15.52
CA TRP A 695 19.34 -5.93 -15.08
C TRP A 695 18.13 -6.84 -15.15
N ALA A 696 18.28 -8.13 -15.40
CA ALA A 696 17.13 -9.05 -15.40
C ALA A 696 16.54 -9.22 -13.99
N ASN A 697 17.41 -9.32 -12.98
CA ASN A 697 17.04 -9.44 -11.57
C ASN A 697 17.47 -8.21 -10.76
N SER A 698 16.83 -8.03 -9.61
CA SER A 698 17.24 -7.00 -8.66
C SER A 698 18.36 -7.53 -7.75
N TYR A 699 19.61 -7.11 -8.00
CA TYR A 699 20.79 -7.39 -7.18
C TYR A 699 21.04 -6.32 -6.11
N GLU A 700 21.63 -6.73 -4.98
CA GLU A 700 21.95 -5.86 -3.86
C GLU A 700 23.40 -5.37 -3.92
N PHE A 701 23.66 -4.33 -4.70
CA PHE A 701 24.96 -3.65 -4.69
C PHE A 701 25.01 -2.61 -3.58
N SER A 702 25.83 -2.84 -2.55
CA SER A 702 25.87 -2.01 -1.34
C SER A 702 27.20 -1.26 -1.18
N ASP A 703 27.24 -0.27 -0.29
CA ASP A 703 28.47 0.46 0.04
C ASP A 703 29.56 -0.47 0.61
N ALA A 704 29.19 -1.65 1.14
CA ALA A 704 30.16 -2.65 1.58
C ALA A 704 30.93 -3.24 0.39
N ASP A 705 30.26 -3.47 -0.75
CA ASP A 705 30.91 -3.96 -1.97
C ASP A 705 31.90 -2.93 -2.51
N LEU A 706 31.54 -1.64 -2.46
CA LEU A 706 32.43 -0.55 -2.84
C LEU A 706 33.67 -0.52 -1.94
N ARG A 707 33.52 -0.68 -0.61
CA ARG A 707 34.67 -0.73 0.31
C ARG A 707 35.60 -1.90 0.01
N VAL A 708 35.06 -3.10 -0.19
CA VAL A 708 35.86 -4.30 -0.54
C VAL A 708 36.53 -4.12 -1.91
N ALA A 709 35.84 -3.50 -2.86
CA ALA A 709 36.41 -3.15 -4.16
C ALA A 709 37.57 -2.15 -4.04
N CYS A 710 37.45 -1.17 -3.15
CA CYS A 710 38.54 -0.25 -2.84
C CYS A 710 39.71 -0.95 -2.13
N ASP A 711 39.45 -1.88 -1.21
CA ASP A 711 40.49 -2.63 -0.49
C ASP A 711 41.27 -3.55 -1.44
N THR A 712 40.57 -4.23 -2.35
CA THR A 712 41.19 -5.06 -3.39
C THR A 712 41.98 -4.22 -4.41
N LEU A 713 41.48 -3.05 -4.77
CA LEU A 713 42.21 -2.08 -5.59
C LEU A 713 43.50 -1.65 -4.90
N ASP A 714 43.45 -1.29 -3.62
CA ASP A 714 44.64 -0.88 -2.87
C ASP A 714 45.68 -2.00 -2.81
N ALA A 715 45.28 -3.22 -2.50
CA ALA A 715 46.18 -4.37 -2.47
C ALA A 715 46.81 -4.66 -3.84
N ALA A 716 46.02 -4.62 -4.91
CA ALA A 716 46.49 -4.85 -6.27
C ALA A 716 47.46 -3.75 -6.72
N VAL A 717 47.13 -2.48 -6.47
CA VAL A 717 47.98 -1.34 -6.83
C VAL A 717 49.26 -1.32 -5.99
N ASP A 718 49.18 -1.57 -4.68
CA ASP A 718 50.37 -1.61 -3.80
C ASP A 718 51.36 -2.70 -4.23
N SER A 719 50.86 -3.86 -4.68
CA SER A 719 51.70 -4.97 -5.16
C SER A 719 52.54 -4.59 -6.40
N VAL A 720 52.02 -3.71 -7.26
CA VAL A 720 52.68 -3.26 -8.50
C VAL A 720 53.49 -1.97 -8.26
N ALA A 721 52.99 -1.06 -7.44
CA ALA A 721 53.60 0.23 -7.20
C ALA A 721 54.86 0.14 -6.35
N MET A 722 54.93 -0.79 -5.38
CA MET A 722 56.09 -0.98 -4.47
C MET A 722 56.61 0.35 -3.88
N GLY A 723 55.70 1.27 -3.52
CA GLY A 723 56.05 2.58 -2.94
C GLY A 723 56.44 3.68 -3.94
N ARG A 724 56.35 3.44 -5.26
CA ARG A 724 56.59 4.46 -6.29
C ARG A 724 55.49 5.53 -6.28
N SER A 725 55.89 6.76 -6.61
CA SER A 725 54.97 7.90 -6.72
C SER A 725 54.03 7.81 -7.92
N ASN A 726 54.47 7.23 -9.05
CA ASN A 726 53.69 7.04 -10.26
C ASN A 726 53.92 5.64 -10.85
N VAL A 727 52.91 5.09 -11.51
CA VAL A 727 52.98 3.79 -12.21
C VAL A 727 52.43 3.95 -13.62
N SER A 728 53.17 3.48 -14.62
CA SER A 728 52.69 3.47 -16.00
C SER A 728 51.35 2.71 -16.11
N PRO A 729 50.31 3.27 -16.74
CA PRO A 729 49.00 2.64 -16.84
C PRO A 729 49.01 1.21 -17.40
N GLU A 730 49.93 0.89 -18.32
CA GLU A 730 50.05 -0.46 -18.89
C GLU A 730 50.52 -1.51 -17.88
N LYS A 731 51.22 -1.09 -16.83
CA LYS A 731 51.74 -2.00 -15.79
C LYS A 731 50.74 -2.26 -14.66
N LEU A 732 49.62 -1.55 -14.63
CA LEU A 732 48.56 -1.78 -13.65
C LEU A 732 47.92 -3.16 -13.85
N PRO A 733 47.45 -3.82 -12.77
CA PRO A 733 46.98 -5.21 -12.83
C PRO A 733 45.53 -5.31 -13.34
N TRP A 734 45.28 -4.91 -14.59
CA TRP A 734 43.95 -4.81 -15.18
C TRP A 734 43.17 -6.11 -15.18
N HIS A 735 43.78 -7.21 -15.63
CA HIS A 735 43.13 -8.52 -15.64
C HIS A 735 42.70 -8.93 -14.24
N THR A 736 43.57 -8.77 -13.24
CA THR A 736 43.26 -9.09 -11.84
C THR A 736 42.09 -8.25 -11.32
N LEU A 737 42.09 -6.94 -11.57
CA LEU A 737 40.99 -6.05 -11.16
C LEU A 737 39.68 -6.45 -11.83
N GLN A 738 39.69 -6.69 -13.14
CA GLN A 738 38.50 -7.13 -13.89
C GLN A 738 37.96 -8.46 -13.36
N THR A 739 38.81 -9.48 -13.17
CA THR A 739 38.38 -10.79 -12.68
C THR A 739 37.84 -10.72 -11.26
N LEU A 740 38.49 -10.00 -10.34
CA LEU A 740 38.01 -9.89 -8.95
C LEU A 740 36.68 -9.12 -8.86
N LEU A 741 36.53 -8.03 -9.60
CA LEU A 741 35.28 -7.27 -9.64
C LEU A 741 34.15 -8.08 -10.30
N SER A 742 34.46 -8.78 -11.39
CA SER A 742 33.54 -9.61 -12.16
C SER A 742 33.09 -10.84 -11.39
N GLN A 743 34.00 -11.65 -10.85
CA GLN A 743 33.67 -12.98 -10.32
C GLN A 743 33.42 -13.00 -8.81
N CYS A 744 34.07 -12.11 -8.04
CA CYS A 744 34.07 -12.20 -6.58
C CYS A 744 33.20 -11.13 -5.91
N ILE A 745 33.27 -9.87 -6.38
CA ILE A 745 32.61 -8.75 -5.70
C ILE A 745 31.22 -8.50 -6.27
N TYR A 746 31.13 -7.97 -7.50
CA TYR A 746 29.85 -7.59 -8.08
C TYR A 746 29.14 -8.81 -8.69
N GLY A 747 29.81 -9.60 -9.54
CA GLY A 747 29.18 -10.79 -10.13
C GLY A 747 29.08 -11.99 -9.20
N GLY A 748 29.69 -11.94 -8.00
CA GLY A 748 29.40 -12.92 -6.95
C GLY A 748 27.93 -12.91 -6.50
N LYS A 749 27.19 -11.84 -6.80
CA LYS A 749 25.74 -11.68 -6.53
C LYS A 749 24.87 -11.95 -7.75
N ILE A 750 25.45 -12.10 -8.94
CA ILE A 750 24.72 -12.23 -10.21
C ILE A 750 24.51 -13.71 -10.51
N ASP A 751 23.25 -14.11 -10.65
CA ASP A 751 22.85 -15.47 -10.99
C ASP A 751 22.53 -15.64 -12.49
N ASN A 752 22.12 -14.56 -13.17
CA ASN A 752 21.82 -14.57 -14.60
C ASN A 752 23.09 -14.41 -15.45
N HIS A 753 23.34 -15.38 -16.34
CA HIS A 753 24.48 -15.37 -17.26
C HIS A 753 24.56 -14.13 -18.18
N PHE A 754 23.42 -13.60 -18.63
CA PHE A 754 23.39 -12.41 -19.48
C PHE A 754 23.68 -11.13 -18.69
N ASP A 755 23.27 -11.08 -17.43
CA ASP A 755 23.66 -10.00 -16.52
C ASP A 755 25.16 -10.06 -16.20
N GLN A 756 25.73 -11.26 -16.05
CA GLN A 756 27.19 -11.41 -15.88
C GLN A 756 27.96 -10.88 -17.10
N LYS A 757 27.52 -11.23 -18.31
CA LYS A 757 28.07 -10.68 -19.57
C LYS A 757 27.97 -9.15 -19.63
N LEU A 758 26.87 -8.58 -19.15
CA LEU A 758 26.69 -7.12 -19.07
C LEU A 758 27.71 -6.48 -18.12
N LEU A 759 27.89 -7.05 -16.91
CA LEU A 759 28.91 -6.58 -15.96
C LEU A 759 30.31 -6.65 -16.58
N ASP A 760 30.65 -7.76 -17.24
CA ASP A 760 31.92 -7.94 -17.92
C ASP A 760 32.17 -6.91 -19.03
N CYS A 761 31.11 -6.51 -19.75
CA CYS A 761 31.20 -5.43 -20.74
C CYS A 761 31.58 -4.09 -20.09
N PHE A 762 30.94 -3.71 -18.98
CA PHE A 762 31.28 -2.49 -18.26
C PHE A 762 32.71 -2.51 -17.73
N LEU A 763 33.14 -3.63 -17.15
CA LEU A 763 34.50 -3.79 -16.65
C LEU A 763 35.54 -3.71 -17.77
N THR A 764 35.30 -4.37 -18.90
CA THR A 764 36.17 -4.32 -20.09
C THR A 764 36.24 -2.92 -20.69
N LYS A 765 35.17 -2.12 -20.59
CA LYS A 765 35.13 -0.74 -21.08
C LYS A 765 35.84 0.24 -20.13
N LEU A 766 35.66 0.08 -18.82
CA LEU A 766 36.12 1.03 -17.79
C LEU A 766 37.52 0.73 -17.26
N PHE A 767 37.88 -0.55 -17.06
CA PHE A 767 39.15 -0.95 -16.44
C PHE A 767 40.17 -1.37 -17.49
N THR A 768 40.62 -0.44 -18.32
CA THR A 768 41.67 -0.66 -19.34
C THR A 768 42.71 0.44 -19.31
N PRO A 769 43.93 0.21 -19.87
CA PRO A 769 44.96 1.24 -19.98
C PRO A 769 44.45 2.54 -20.63
N LYS A 770 43.56 2.41 -21.63
CA LYS A 770 42.94 3.53 -22.36
C LYS A 770 42.08 4.45 -21.47
N SER A 771 41.69 4.01 -20.27
CA SER A 771 40.95 4.85 -19.33
C SER A 771 41.79 5.96 -18.69
N PHE A 772 43.11 5.93 -18.90
CA PHE A 772 44.04 7.00 -18.53
C PHE A 772 44.29 8.03 -19.65
N ASP A 773 43.73 7.83 -20.85
CA ASP A 773 43.81 8.80 -21.94
C ASP A 773 42.93 10.03 -21.62
N ALA A 774 43.42 11.24 -21.89
CA ALA A 774 42.70 12.50 -21.60
C ALA A 774 41.36 12.61 -22.37
N ASP A 775 41.33 12.07 -23.60
CA ASP A 775 40.14 12.10 -24.48
C ASP A 775 39.20 10.90 -24.28
N ARG A 776 39.38 10.11 -23.22
CA ARG A 776 38.54 8.93 -23.00
C ARG A 776 37.12 9.35 -22.66
N VAL A 777 36.23 9.12 -23.62
CA VAL A 777 34.78 9.35 -23.49
C VAL A 777 34.14 8.30 -22.58
N LEU A 778 33.51 8.73 -21.49
CA LEU A 778 32.61 7.91 -20.67
C LEU A 778 31.25 7.75 -21.34
N ILE A 779 30.71 8.86 -21.85
CA ILE A 779 29.37 8.93 -22.46
C ILE A 779 29.46 9.72 -23.76
N SER A 780 29.08 9.07 -24.86
CA SER A 780 28.98 9.68 -26.19
C SER A 780 27.59 10.26 -26.42
N ASN A 781 27.52 11.39 -27.12
CA ASN A 781 26.25 12.04 -27.54
C ASN A 781 25.30 12.35 -26.37
N ILE A 782 25.71 13.25 -25.47
CA ILE A 782 24.85 13.73 -24.39
C ILE A 782 23.63 14.45 -25.00
N ASP A 783 22.43 13.97 -24.70
CA ASP A 783 21.15 14.61 -25.02
C ASP A 783 20.96 14.95 -26.52
N GLY A 784 21.49 14.12 -27.42
CA GLY A 784 21.42 14.35 -28.88
C GLY A 784 22.28 15.50 -29.40
N LYS A 785 23.09 16.13 -28.52
CA LYS A 785 24.12 17.10 -28.87
C LYS A 785 25.46 16.36 -29.00
N SER A 786 26.31 16.77 -29.94
CA SER A 786 27.63 16.17 -30.22
C SER A 786 28.67 16.42 -29.11
N THR A 787 28.23 16.68 -27.88
CA THR A 787 29.07 16.87 -26.70
C THR A 787 29.29 15.53 -26.01
N ASN A 788 30.55 15.18 -25.77
CA ASN A 788 30.96 13.95 -25.08
C ASN A 788 31.35 14.26 -23.64
N LEU A 789 31.04 13.35 -22.71
CA LEU A 789 31.51 13.43 -21.33
C LEU A 789 32.79 12.61 -21.21
N CYS A 790 33.92 13.26 -20.95
CA CYS A 790 35.21 12.60 -20.75
C CYS A 790 35.50 12.35 -19.26
N ILE A 791 36.42 11.44 -18.97
CA ILE A 791 36.94 11.21 -17.63
C ILE A 791 37.64 12.49 -17.12
N PRO A 792 37.44 12.93 -15.87
CA PRO A 792 38.17 14.07 -15.32
C PRO A 792 39.67 13.79 -15.18
N ASP A 793 40.50 14.76 -15.55
CA ASP A 793 41.97 14.70 -15.39
C ASP A 793 42.44 15.05 -13.97
N GLY A 794 41.51 15.25 -13.03
CA GLY A 794 41.81 15.64 -11.66
C GLY A 794 42.57 14.59 -10.85
N HIS A 795 43.67 15.00 -10.20
CA HIS A 795 44.48 14.14 -9.32
C HIS A 795 44.09 14.21 -7.83
N SER A 796 43.10 15.06 -7.46
CA SER A 796 42.65 15.28 -6.09
C SER A 796 41.14 15.04 -5.91
N ARG A 797 40.71 14.75 -4.68
CA ARG A 797 39.29 14.54 -4.33
C ARG A 797 38.43 15.76 -4.64
N GLU A 798 38.94 16.95 -4.31
CA GLU A 798 38.23 18.22 -4.51
C GLU A 798 37.96 18.50 -5.99
N HIS A 799 38.94 18.21 -6.86
CA HIS A 799 38.74 18.33 -8.30
C HIS A 799 37.64 17.37 -8.78
N LEU A 800 37.67 16.10 -8.35
CA LEU A 800 36.62 15.15 -8.73
C LEU A 800 35.24 15.60 -8.25
N LEU A 801 35.12 16.15 -7.03
CA LEU A 801 33.85 16.67 -6.53
C LEU A 801 33.34 17.87 -7.34
N LEU A 802 34.22 18.83 -7.66
CA LEU A 802 33.88 19.96 -8.53
C LEU A 802 33.43 19.51 -9.93
N TRP A 803 34.08 18.48 -10.48
CA TRP A 803 33.65 17.88 -11.74
C TRP A 803 32.26 17.26 -11.62
N VAL A 804 31.99 16.47 -10.56
CA VAL A 804 30.66 15.88 -10.35
C VAL A 804 29.59 16.96 -10.14
N ASP A 805 29.91 18.06 -9.47
CA ASP A 805 28.99 19.19 -9.30
C ASP A 805 28.66 19.88 -10.63
N SER A 806 29.59 19.90 -11.58
CA SER A 806 29.37 20.41 -12.94
C SER A 806 28.47 19.53 -13.81
N VAL A 807 28.22 18.27 -13.42
CA VAL A 807 27.33 17.35 -14.14
C VAL A 807 25.87 17.80 -14.00
N HIS A 808 25.12 17.74 -15.10
CA HIS A 808 23.69 18.06 -15.15
C HIS A 808 22.87 17.23 -14.14
N HIS A 809 21.83 17.84 -13.57
CA HIS A 809 20.93 17.16 -12.63
C HIS A 809 20.04 16.11 -13.30
N LEU A 810 19.59 16.37 -14.53
CA LEU A 810 18.83 15.41 -15.33
C LEU A 810 19.83 14.54 -16.10
N GLN A 811 19.78 13.23 -15.87
CA GLN A 811 20.61 12.25 -16.56
C GLN A 811 19.71 11.27 -17.31
N LEU A 812 19.88 11.19 -18.62
CA LEU A 812 19.10 10.29 -19.46
C LEU A 812 19.61 8.84 -19.36
N PRO A 813 18.76 7.83 -19.62
CA PRO A 813 19.16 6.42 -19.59
C PRO A 813 20.36 6.07 -20.48
N ASN A 814 20.64 6.84 -21.54
CA ASN A 814 21.83 6.66 -22.39
C ASN A 814 23.15 6.75 -21.61
N TRP A 815 23.18 7.48 -20.50
CA TRP A 815 24.34 7.56 -19.60
C TRP A 815 24.71 6.19 -19.01
N LEU A 816 23.73 5.30 -18.93
CA LEU A 816 23.85 3.95 -18.41
C LEU A 816 24.06 2.91 -19.52
N GLY A 817 24.05 3.33 -20.80
CA GLY A 817 24.02 2.44 -21.96
C GLY A 817 22.62 1.95 -22.34
N LEU A 818 21.55 2.55 -21.81
CA LEU A 818 20.16 2.19 -22.13
C LEU A 818 19.54 3.13 -23.18
N PRO A 819 18.53 2.70 -23.96
CA PRO A 819 17.73 3.60 -24.80
C PRO A 819 17.06 4.70 -23.96
N ASN A 820 16.97 5.93 -24.48
CA ASN A 820 16.28 7.02 -23.76
C ASN A 820 14.79 6.72 -23.47
N ASN A 821 14.14 5.93 -24.34
CA ASN A 821 12.77 5.49 -24.11
C ASN A 821 12.64 4.50 -22.93
N ALA A 822 13.73 3.97 -22.36
CA ALA A 822 13.67 3.16 -21.13
C ALA A 822 13.08 3.95 -19.95
N GLU A 823 13.35 5.26 -19.85
CA GLU A 823 12.72 6.10 -18.83
C GLU A 823 11.22 6.22 -19.08
N LYS A 824 10.78 6.34 -20.33
CA LYS A 824 9.34 6.40 -20.67
C LYS A 824 8.61 5.14 -20.21
N VAL A 825 9.18 3.96 -20.47
CA VAL A 825 8.62 2.68 -20.01
C VAL A 825 8.56 2.62 -18.50
N LEU A 826 9.66 2.99 -17.83
CA LEU A 826 9.72 3.01 -16.37
C LEU A 826 8.62 3.91 -15.78
N LEU A 827 8.43 5.11 -16.34
CA LEU A 827 7.41 6.04 -15.89
C LEU A 827 5.99 5.53 -16.19
N THR A 828 5.76 4.90 -17.34
CA THR A 828 4.48 4.24 -17.66
C THR A 828 4.16 3.13 -16.64
N VAL A 829 5.10 2.21 -16.39
CA VAL A 829 4.92 1.12 -15.42
C VAL A 829 4.68 1.67 -14.01
N ARG A 830 5.40 2.72 -13.60
CA ARG A 830 5.15 3.38 -12.30
C ARG A 830 3.79 4.05 -12.25
N GLY A 831 3.35 4.68 -13.34
CA GLY A 831 2.02 5.27 -13.47
C GLY A 831 0.91 4.22 -13.34
N GLU A 832 1.01 3.11 -14.08
CA GLU A 832 0.07 1.99 -14.01
C GLU A 832 0.05 1.34 -12.63
N ALA A 833 1.23 1.14 -12.00
CA ALA A 833 1.32 0.63 -10.63
C ALA A 833 0.64 1.57 -9.62
N MET A 834 0.79 2.89 -9.78
CA MET A 834 0.09 3.89 -8.98
C MET A 834 -1.43 3.78 -9.16
N LEU A 835 -1.93 3.63 -10.39
CA LEU A 835 -3.37 3.45 -10.66
C LEU A 835 -3.91 2.13 -10.08
N ALA A 836 -3.16 1.04 -10.21
CA ALA A 836 -3.50 -0.25 -9.61
C ALA A 836 -3.54 -0.17 -8.08
N ASN A 837 -2.62 0.56 -7.46
CA ASN A 837 -2.62 0.81 -6.02
C ASN A 837 -3.77 1.74 -5.60
N LEU A 838 -4.11 2.75 -6.39
CA LEU A 838 -5.29 3.58 -6.15
C LEU A 838 -6.59 2.77 -6.20
N LEU A 839 -6.69 1.77 -7.09
CA LEU A 839 -7.85 0.88 -7.16
C LEU A 839 -8.03 0.02 -5.89
N LYS A 840 -6.93 -0.36 -5.22
CA LYS A 840 -6.99 -1.09 -3.94
C LYS A 840 -7.56 -0.25 -2.80
N VAL A 841 -7.33 1.06 -2.84
CA VAL A 841 -7.86 2.02 -1.87
C VAL A 841 -9.28 2.40 -2.30
N SER A 842 -10.25 1.55 -1.92
CA SER A 842 -11.66 1.67 -2.31
C SER A 842 -12.37 2.89 -1.69
N ASP A 843 -13.22 3.54 -2.50
CA ASP A 843 -14.20 4.55 -2.06
C ASP A 843 -15.33 3.99 -1.18
N GLU A 844 -15.54 2.68 -1.09
CA GLU A 844 -16.80 2.14 -0.60
C GLU A 844 -17.01 2.27 0.92
N GLU A 845 -15.95 2.43 1.72
CA GLU A 845 -16.11 2.88 3.13
C GLU A 845 -16.19 4.42 3.25
N LEU A 846 -15.90 5.15 2.17
CA LEU A 846 -16.07 6.61 2.05
C LEU A 846 -17.45 6.99 1.47
N ALA A 847 -18.18 6.03 0.89
CA ALA A 847 -19.50 6.21 0.30
C ALA A 847 -20.61 5.75 1.27
N PHE A 848 -21.12 6.67 2.07
CA PHE A 848 -22.41 6.50 2.73
C PHE A 848 -23.52 6.41 1.66
N ALA A 849 -24.27 5.31 1.64
CA ALA A 849 -25.60 5.29 1.04
C ALA A 849 -26.57 5.93 2.04
N GLY A 850 -27.21 7.01 1.62
CA GLY A 850 -28.28 7.67 2.38
C GLY A 850 -29.51 6.76 2.55
N ASP A 851 -30.25 7.06 3.62
CA ASP A 851 -31.25 6.26 4.34
C ASP A 851 -32.56 5.94 3.58
N ASP A 852 -32.60 6.02 2.25
CA ASP A 852 -33.86 5.87 1.50
C ASP A 852 -33.68 5.07 0.21
N GLN A 853 -33.66 3.74 0.31
CA GLN A 853 -34.37 2.81 -0.60
C GLN A 853 -34.07 1.34 -0.28
N LYS A 854 -35.11 0.50 -0.44
CA LYS A 854 -35.12 -0.98 -0.38
C LYS A 854 -33.75 -1.59 -0.69
N VAL A 855 -33.22 -2.42 0.22
CA VAL A 855 -32.09 -3.37 0.06
C VAL A 855 -31.63 -3.48 -1.40
N GLN A 856 -30.88 -2.49 -1.87
CA GLN A 856 -30.19 -2.57 -3.15
C GLN A 856 -28.88 -3.28 -2.83
N SER A 857 -28.60 -4.36 -3.53
CA SER A 857 -27.29 -5.00 -3.51
C SER A 857 -26.22 -3.91 -3.68
N PRO A 858 -25.13 -3.93 -2.90
CA PRO A 858 -24.13 -2.88 -2.95
C PRO A 858 -23.66 -2.64 -4.40
N PRO A 859 -23.36 -1.39 -4.79
CA PRO A 859 -23.08 -1.02 -6.19
C PRO A 859 -22.06 -1.93 -6.88
N TRP A 860 -20.98 -2.34 -6.19
CA TRP A 860 -20.00 -3.28 -6.71
C TRP A 860 -20.58 -4.64 -7.15
N MET A 861 -21.64 -5.15 -6.51
CA MET A 861 -22.26 -6.42 -6.93
C MET A 861 -22.91 -6.27 -8.30
N SER A 862 -23.52 -5.12 -8.58
CA SER A 862 -24.11 -4.85 -9.89
C SER A 862 -23.04 -4.75 -10.97
N ILE A 863 -21.92 -4.09 -10.67
CA ILE A 863 -20.74 -3.99 -11.52
C ILE A 863 -20.17 -5.39 -11.81
N LEU A 864 -19.97 -6.20 -10.78
CA LEU A 864 -19.40 -7.53 -10.91
C LEU A 864 -20.33 -8.49 -11.68
N VAL A 865 -21.65 -8.35 -11.55
CA VAL A 865 -22.63 -9.10 -12.37
C VAL A 865 -22.47 -8.75 -13.84
N GLU A 866 -22.33 -7.47 -14.17
CA GLU A 866 -22.14 -7.05 -15.55
C GLU A 866 -20.79 -7.53 -16.11
N GLN A 867 -19.71 -7.33 -15.37
CA GLN A 867 -18.37 -7.78 -15.75
C GLN A 867 -18.30 -9.30 -15.94
N SER A 868 -18.79 -10.08 -14.98
CA SER A 868 -18.83 -11.55 -15.10
C SER A 868 -19.64 -12.01 -16.32
N SER A 869 -20.76 -11.34 -16.62
CA SER A 869 -21.56 -11.62 -17.82
C SER A 869 -20.81 -11.30 -19.12
N GLN A 870 -20.08 -10.18 -19.16
CA GLN A 870 -19.25 -9.81 -20.31
C GLN A 870 -18.09 -10.80 -20.51
N TRP A 871 -17.36 -11.14 -19.46
CA TRP A 871 -16.28 -12.14 -19.50
C TRP A 871 -16.77 -13.51 -19.95
N LEU A 872 -17.93 -13.96 -19.47
CA LEU A 872 -18.55 -15.21 -19.90
C LEU A 872 -18.94 -15.22 -21.39
N LYS A 873 -19.25 -14.06 -21.98
CA LYS A 873 -19.54 -13.90 -23.42
C LYS A 873 -18.26 -13.93 -24.26
N MET A 874 -17.16 -13.38 -23.75
CA MET A 874 -15.86 -13.40 -24.44
C MET A 874 -15.25 -14.81 -24.47
N LEU A 875 -15.40 -15.56 -23.38
CA LEU A 875 -14.85 -16.90 -23.27
C LEU A 875 -15.58 -17.92 -24.17
N PRO A 876 -14.86 -18.74 -24.96
CA PRO A 876 -15.46 -19.84 -25.70
C PRO A 876 -16.23 -20.81 -24.79
N LYS A 877 -17.30 -21.43 -25.31
CA LYS A 877 -18.13 -22.35 -24.51
C LYS A 877 -17.40 -23.66 -24.20
N ASN A 878 -16.76 -24.26 -25.21
CA ASN A 878 -16.05 -25.54 -25.12
C ASN A 878 -14.93 -25.57 -26.17
N ILE A 879 -13.89 -26.36 -25.90
CA ILE A 879 -12.83 -26.71 -26.87
C ILE A 879 -13.02 -28.18 -27.26
N ALA A 880 -12.84 -28.50 -28.55
CA ALA A 880 -12.90 -29.89 -29.01
C ALA A 880 -11.69 -30.68 -28.49
N LYS A 881 -11.92 -31.94 -28.06
CA LYS A 881 -10.82 -32.86 -27.73
C LYS A 881 -10.20 -33.41 -29.00
N MET A 882 -8.88 -33.55 -29.02
CA MET A 882 -8.17 -34.21 -30.12
C MET A 882 -8.48 -35.71 -30.15
N ARG A 883 -8.54 -36.28 -31.35
CA ARG A 883 -8.75 -37.72 -31.53
C ARG A 883 -7.41 -38.45 -31.56
N ARG A 884 -7.28 -39.44 -30.67
CA ARG A 884 -6.11 -40.32 -30.60
C ARG A 884 -6.14 -41.38 -31.70
N THR A 885 -5.05 -41.51 -32.44
CA THR A 885 -4.78 -42.62 -33.37
C THR A 885 -3.42 -43.25 -33.05
N VAL A 886 -3.18 -44.48 -33.48
CA VAL A 886 -1.94 -45.23 -33.17
C VAL A 886 -0.70 -44.50 -33.69
N ASP A 887 -0.79 -43.83 -34.84
CA ASP A 887 0.32 -43.08 -35.44
C ASP A 887 0.53 -41.72 -34.77
N ASN A 888 -0.55 -40.99 -34.44
CA ASN A 888 -0.44 -39.67 -33.81
C ASN A 888 0.12 -39.74 -32.38
N ILE A 889 -0.14 -40.83 -31.64
CA ILE A 889 0.40 -40.98 -30.26
C ILE A 889 1.93 -41.11 -30.27
N LYS A 890 2.53 -41.56 -31.37
CA LYS A 890 4.00 -41.65 -31.50
C LYS A 890 4.65 -40.30 -31.83
N ASP A 891 3.89 -39.33 -32.35
CA ASP A 891 4.38 -38.00 -32.67
C ASP A 891 4.55 -37.16 -31.39
N PRO A 892 5.78 -36.75 -31.02
CA PRO A 892 6.03 -35.90 -29.86
C PRO A 892 5.25 -34.59 -29.88
N LEU A 893 5.05 -34.01 -31.06
CA LEU A 893 4.36 -32.74 -31.24
C LEU A 893 2.86 -32.89 -30.98
N PHE A 894 2.24 -33.97 -31.46
CA PHE A 894 0.84 -34.29 -31.15
C PHE A 894 0.61 -34.48 -29.64
N ARG A 895 1.49 -35.24 -28.96
CA ARG A 895 1.39 -35.45 -27.50
C ARG A 895 1.47 -34.14 -26.72
N PHE A 896 2.32 -33.21 -27.16
CA PHE A 896 2.42 -31.88 -26.58
C PHE A 896 1.10 -31.09 -26.75
N PHE A 897 0.60 -30.95 -27.98
CA PHE A 897 -0.65 -30.21 -28.23
C PHE A 897 -1.86 -30.83 -27.52
N GLU A 898 -1.95 -32.16 -27.48
CA GLU A 898 -3.00 -32.86 -26.74
C GLU A 898 -2.96 -32.51 -25.24
N ARG A 899 -1.78 -32.46 -24.64
CA ARG A 899 -1.61 -32.08 -23.23
C ARG A 899 -2.03 -30.63 -22.98
N GLU A 900 -1.59 -29.70 -23.83
CA GLU A 900 -1.93 -28.27 -23.72
C GLU A 900 -3.44 -28.04 -23.86
N ILE A 901 -4.08 -28.69 -24.84
CA ILE A 901 -5.53 -28.58 -25.07
C ILE A 901 -6.31 -29.15 -23.88
N ASN A 902 -5.92 -30.31 -23.34
CA ASN A 902 -6.57 -30.89 -22.17
C ASN A 902 -6.42 -29.99 -20.93
N HIS A 903 -5.25 -29.37 -20.74
CA HIS A 903 -5.04 -28.41 -19.67
C HIS A 903 -5.94 -27.17 -19.84
N GLY A 904 -6.01 -26.61 -21.05
CA GLY A 904 -6.89 -25.48 -21.37
C GLY A 904 -8.38 -25.80 -21.21
N ILE A 905 -8.82 -27.01 -21.53
CA ILE A 905 -10.21 -27.46 -21.29
C ILE A 905 -10.55 -27.43 -19.80
N LEU A 906 -9.67 -27.96 -18.95
CA LEU A 906 -9.90 -27.99 -17.51
C LEU A 906 -9.96 -26.57 -16.93
N LEU A 907 -8.97 -25.73 -17.26
CA LEU A 907 -8.94 -24.35 -16.76
C LEU A 907 -10.13 -23.52 -17.27
N LEU A 908 -10.50 -23.66 -18.56
CA LEU A 908 -11.68 -22.97 -19.13
C LEU A 908 -12.97 -23.40 -18.41
N SER A 909 -13.12 -24.70 -18.12
CA SER A 909 -14.29 -25.22 -17.41
C SER A 909 -14.40 -24.61 -16.01
N ASP A 910 -13.29 -24.57 -15.27
CA ASP A 910 -13.26 -24.08 -13.89
C ASP A 910 -13.52 -22.56 -13.84
N VAL A 911 -12.86 -21.77 -14.68
CA VAL A 911 -13.07 -20.31 -14.76
C VAL A 911 -14.51 -19.97 -15.14
N ARG A 912 -15.11 -20.71 -16.09
CA ARG A 912 -16.50 -20.48 -16.47
C ARG A 912 -17.47 -20.86 -15.34
N ALA A 913 -17.20 -21.93 -14.61
CA ALA A 913 -18.01 -22.34 -13.47
C ALA A 913 -17.95 -21.31 -12.33
N ASP A 914 -16.75 -20.84 -11.99
CA ASP A 914 -16.52 -19.80 -10.97
C ASP A 914 -17.25 -18.49 -11.33
N LEU A 915 -17.15 -18.04 -12.60
CA LEU A 915 -17.84 -16.83 -13.06
C LEU A 915 -19.37 -16.98 -13.03
N GLN A 916 -19.89 -18.17 -13.32
CA GLN A 916 -21.33 -18.46 -13.20
C GLN A 916 -21.79 -18.45 -11.74
N GLU A 917 -21.00 -19.02 -10.83
CA GLU A 917 -21.30 -19.04 -9.40
C GLU A 917 -21.28 -17.62 -8.81
N VAL A 918 -20.27 -16.81 -9.14
CA VAL A 918 -20.19 -15.40 -8.73
C VAL A 918 -21.38 -14.60 -9.27
N HIS A 919 -21.74 -14.80 -10.54
CA HIS A 919 -22.91 -14.14 -11.14
C HIS A 919 -24.21 -14.51 -10.42
N ALA A 920 -24.43 -15.79 -10.08
CA ALA A 920 -25.60 -16.26 -9.34
C ALA A 920 -25.64 -15.73 -7.90
N VAL A 921 -24.48 -15.71 -7.22
CA VAL A 921 -24.33 -15.16 -5.87
C VAL A 921 -24.65 -13.67 -5.82
N CYS A 922 -24.11 -12.87 -6.76
CA CYS A 922 -24.36 -11.43 -6.78
C CYS A 922 -25.80 -11.06 -7.18
N ARG A 923 -26.53 -11.96 -7.87
CA ARG A 923 -27.98 -11.83 -8.10
C ARG A 923 -28.85 -12.31 -6.92
N GLY A 924 -28.25 -12.92 -5.90
CA GLY A 924 -28.96 -13.49 -4.77
C GLY A 924 -29.66 -14.83 -5.05
N GLU A 925 -29.32 -15.49 -6.17
CA GLU A 925 -29.86 -16.81 -6.54
C GLU A 925 -29.19 -17.94 -5.73
N GLN A 926 -27.93 -17.74 -5.31
CA GLN A 926 -27.15 -18.70 -4.53
C GLN A 926 -26.52 -18.04 -3.29
N LYS A 927 -26.34 -18.80 -2.21
CA LYS A 927 -25.67 -18.32 -0.99
C LYS A 927 -24.14 -18.34 -1.16
N GLN A 928 -23.49 -17.35 -0.56
CA GLN A 928 -22.02 -17.28 -0.51
C GLN A 928 -21.44 -18.43 0.32
N ASN A 929 -20.44 -19.10 -0.24
CA ASN A 929 -19.52 -20.00 0.44
C ASN A 929 -18.13 -19.31 0.58
N ASN A 930 -17.16 -19.97 1.24
CA ASN A 930 -15.83 -19.37 1.43
C ASN A 930 -15.08 -19.15 0.10
N HIS A 931 -15.25 -20.07 -0.86
CA HIS A 931 -14.65 -20.01 -2.20
C HIS A 931 -15.15 -18.79 -2.99
N THR A 932 -16.46 -18.68 -3.16
CA THR A 932 -17.13 -17.54 -3.82
C THR A 932 -16.84 -16.22 -3.13
N ARG A 933 -16.73 -16.18 -1.79
CA ARG A 933 -16.34 -14.95 -1.08
C ARG A 933 -14.92 -14.52 -1.46
N ALA A 934 -13.97 -15.46 -1.51
CA ALA A 934 -12.59 -15.16 -1.92
C ALA A 934 -12.53 -14.71 -3.38
N LEU A 935 -13.23 -15.40 -4.29
CA LEU A 935 -13.37 -15.02 -5.69
C LEU A 935 -13.95 -13.62 -5.84
N THR A 936 -15.10 -13.36 -5.23
CA THR A 936 -15.78 -12.07 -5.29
C THR A 936 -14.89 -10.94 -4.76
N SER A 937 -14.14 -11.18 -3.67
CA SER A 937 -13.18 -10.21 -3.13
C SER A 937 -12.03 -9.92 -4.10
N ALA A 938 -11.41 -10.97 -4.67
CA ALA A 938 -10.32 -10.82 -5.62
C ALA A 938 -10.75 -10.08 -6.89
N LEU A 939 -11.90 -10.47 -7.47
CA LEU A 939 -12.44 -9.86 -8.69
C LEU A 939 -12.82 -8.39 -8.47
N ASN A 940 -13.41 -8.04 -7.32
CA ASN A 940 -13.73 -6.65 -6.99
C ASN A 940 -12.47 -5.80 -6.79
N LYS A 941 -11.40 -6.38 -6.22
CA LYS A 941 -10.08 -5.73 -6.12
C LYS A 941 -9.32 -5.67 -7.46
N GLY A 942 -9.86 -6.23 -8.54
CA GLY A 942 -9.22 -6.30 -9.85
C GLY A 942 -8.04 -7.28 -9.93
N VAL A 943 -7.90 -8.18 -8.95
CA VAL A 943 -6.80 -9.15 -8.83
C VAL A 943 -7.22 -10.50 -9.41
N VAL A 944 -6.31 -11.18 -10.10
CA VAL A 944 -6.54 -12.55 -10.61
C VAL A 944 -6.65 -13.53 -9.44
N PRO A 945 -7.73 -14.32 -9.31
CA PRO A 945 -7.86 -15.36 -8.30
C PRO A 945 -6.73 -16.40 -8.36
N THR A 946 -6.30 -16.89 -7.20
CA THR A 946 -5.17 -17.83 -7.08
C THR A 946 -5.42 -19.15 -7.82
N ASP A 947 -6.66 -19.63 -7.82
CA ASP A 947 -7.03 -20.92 -8.44
C ASP A 947 -6.95 -20.90 -9.97
N TRP A 948 -6.95 -19.70 -10.56
CA TRP A 948 -6.85 -19.50 -12.01
C TRP A 948 -5.38 -19.47 -12.49
N LEU A 949 -4.42 -19.27 -11.58
CA LEU A 949 -2.99 -19.17 -11.88
C LEU A 949 -2.33 -20.54 -12.10
N ARG A 950 -2.78 -21.29 -13.12
CA ARG A 950 -2.26 -22.63 -13.47
C ARG A 950 -1.11 -22.64 -14.47
N TYR A 951 -0.72 -21.46 -14.94
CA TYR A 951 0.45 -21.22 -15.78
C TYR A 951 1.20 -19.99 -15.26
N THR A 952 2.42 -19.77 -15.74
CA THR A 952 3.22 -18.61 -15.33
C THR A 952 2.50 -17.33 -15.72
N VAL A 953 2.20 -16.47 -14.76
CA VAL A 953 1.57 -15.15 -14.96
C VAL A 953 2.40 -14.11 -14.22
N PRO A 954 2.78 -12.98 -14.85
CA PRO A 954 3.49 -11.90 -14.17
C PRO A 954 2.71 -11.37 -12.95
N LYS A 955 3.45 -10.97 -11.92
CA LYS A 955 2.84 -10.39 -10.71
C LYS A 955 2.29 -9.00 -11.02
N GLY A 956 1.12 -8.67 -10.47
CA GLY A 956 0.51 -7.34 -10.59
C GLY A 956 -0.43 -7.16 -11.79
N ILE A 957 -0.67 -8.22 -12.56
CA ILE A 957 -1.62 -8.20 -13.67
C ILE A 957 -3.05 -8.05 -13.15
N THR A 958 -3.83 -7.20 -13.83
CA THR A 958 -5.25 -7.03 -13.55
C THR A 958 -6.05 -8.20 -14.12
N VAL A 959 -7.17 -8.53 -13.47
CA VAL A 959 -8.07 -9.59 -13.95
C VAL A 959 -8.54 -9.36 -15.39
N MET A 960 -8.74 -8.10 -15.79
CA MET A 960 -9.12 -7.75 -17.17
C MET A 960 -8.04 -8.13 -18.18
N ALA A 961 -6.79 -7.75 -17.94
CA ALA A 961 -5.68 -8.08 -18.82
C ALA A 961 -5.47 -9.60 -18.90
N TRP A 962 -5.61 -10.30 -17.77
CA TRP A 962 -5.54 -11.76 -17.73
C TRP A 962 -6.64 -12.44 -18.55
N ILE A 963 -7.90 -11.98 -18.45
CA ILE A 963 -9.02 -12.56 -19.19
C ILE A 963 -8.84 -12.36 -20.70
N HIS A 964 -8.37 -11.19 -21.14
CA HIS A 964 -8.10 -10.93 -22.55
C HIS A 964 -7.04 -11.88 -23.12
N ASP A 965 -5.89 -12.01 -22.45
CA ASP A 965 -4.84 -12.97 -22.84
C ASP A 965 -5.35 -14.42 -22.80
N PHE A 966 -6.09 -14.80 -21.74
CA PHE A 966 -6.64 -16.15 -21.61
C PHE A 966 -7.62 -16.49 -22.74
N VAL A 967 -8.45 -15.53 -23.18
CA VAL A 967 -9.33 -15.70 -24.35
C VAL A 967 -8.52 -15.98 -25.62
N GLU A 968 -7.44 -15.24 -25.87
CA GLU A 968 -6.56 -15.46 -27.03
C GLU A 968 -5.88 -16.84 -26.98
N ARG A 969 -5.41 -17.26 -25.80
CA ARG A 969 -4.84 -18.61 -25.60
C ARG A 969 -5.86 -19.70 -25.92
N VAL A 970 -7.07 -19.58 -25.40
CA VAL A 970 -8.14 -20.56 -25.63
C VAL A 970 -8.52 -20.61 -27.11
N ASN A 971 -8.59 -19.47 -27.79
CA ASN A 971 -8.85 -19.39 -29.23
C ASN A 971 -7.75 -20.08 -30.05
N GLN A 972 -6.49 -19.89 -29.67
CA GLN A 972 -5.35 -20.61 -30.25
C GLN A 972 -5.49 -22.13 -30.05
N LEU A 973 -5.82 -22.60 -28.85
CA LEU A 973 -6.02 -24.03 -28.57
C LEU A 973 -7.19 -24.62 -29.36
N ALA A 974 -8.29 -23.88 -29.50
CA ALA A 974 -9.42 -24.29 -30.32
C ALA A 974 -9.05 -24.43 -31.81
N LYS A 975 -8.21 -23.52 -32.32
CA LYS A 975 -7.65 -23.61 -33.68
C LYS A 975 -6.81 -24.88 -33.85
N PHE A 976 -5.94 -25.20 -32.89
CA PHE A 976 -5.10 -26.41 -32.95
C PHE A 976 -5.91 -27.70 -32.83
N ALA A 977 -6.94 -27.72 -31.97
CA ALA A 977 -7.85 -28.86 -31.84
C ALA A 977 -8.59 -29.19 -33.15
N ALA A 978 -8.87 -28.18 -33.98
CA ALA A 978 -9.55 -28.32 -35.26
C ALA A 978 -8.60 -28.53 -36.47
N SER A 979 -7.29 -28.36 -36.28
CA SER A 979 -6.32 -28.40 -37.39
C SER A 979 -6.12 -29.83 -37.91
N LYS A 980 -5.96 -29.95 -39.23
CA LYS A 980 -5.63 -31.21 -39.92
C LYS A 980 -4.13 -31.55 -39.89
N SER A 981 -3.26 -30.55 -39.69
CA SER A 981 -1.81 -30.71 -39.76
C SER A 981 -1.11 -29.72 -38.82
N LEU A 982 -0.88 -30.16 -37.58
CA LEU A 982 -0.29 -29.35 -36.51
C LEU A 982 1.10 -28.78 -36.85
N LYS A 983 1.87 -29.47 -37.69
CA LYS A 983 3.21 -29.07 -38.12
C LYS A 983 3.24 -27.80 -38.98
N LYS A 984 2.13 -27.48 -39.67
CA LYS A 984 2.05 -26.33 -40.59
C LYS A 984 1.44 -25.08 -39.95
N GLU A 985 0.87 -25.23 -38.76
CA GLU A 985 0.25 -24.13 -38.05
C GLU A 985 1.30 -23.15 -37.52
N THR A 986 0.99 -21.86 -37.61
CA THR A 986 1.77 -20.82 -36.95
C THR A 986 1.39 -20.78 -35.48
N VAL A 987 2.40 -20.85 -34.61
CA VAL A 987 2.22 -20.90 -33.15
C VAL A 987 2.55 -19.56 -32.53
N TRP A 988 1.62 -18.98 -31.76
CA TRP A 988 1.98 -17.92 -30.82
C TRP A 988 2.59 -18.58 -29.57
N LEU A 989 3.92 -18.52 -29.47
CA LEU A 989 4.69 -19.23 -28.45
C LEU A 989 4.32 -18.78 -27.04
N GLY A 990 4.19 -17.47 -26.82
CA GLY A 990 3.83 -16.91 -25.52
C GLY A 990 2.38 -17.19 -25.09
N GLY A 991 1.55 -17.69 -26.00
CA GLY A 991 0.18 -18.15 -25.73
C GLY A 991 0.10 -19.60 -25.24
N MET A 992 1.19 -20.38 -25.33
CA MET A 992 1.24 -21.73 -24.77
C MET A 992 1.32 -21.70 -23.24
N PHE A 993 0.75 -22.70 -22.56
CA PHE A 993 0.93 -22.86 -21.11
C PHE A 993 2.34 -23.36 -20.78
N SER A 994 2.91 -24.23 -21.64
CA SER A 994 4.28 -24.74 -21.50
C SER A 994 5.14 -24.49 -22.76
N PRO A 995 5.63 -23.27 -23.00
CA PRO A 995 6.39 -22.91 -24.21
C PRO A 995 7.70 -23.71 -24.40
N GLU A 996 8.46 -24.01 -23.34
CA GLU A 996 9.69 -24.82 -23.45
C GLU A 996 9.41 -26.26 -23.91
N ALA A 997 8.26 -26.80 -23.51
CA ALA A 997 7.86 -28.13 -23.91
C ALA A 997 7.50 -28.19 -25.41
N PHE A 998 7.01 -27.10 -25.99
CA PHE A 998 6.85 -26.99 -27.44
C PHE A 998 8.21 -27.08 -28.14
N ILE A 999 9.19 -26.28 -27.71
CA ILE A 999 10.55 -26.30 -28.27
C ILE A 999 11.17 -27.70 -28.16
N THR A 1000 11.05 -28.33 -27.00
CA THR A 1000 11.55 -29.70 -26.77
C THR A 1000 10.86 -30.72 -27.68
N ALA A 1001 9.54 -30.61 -27.87
CA ALA A 1001 8.80 -31.49 -28.77
C ALA A 1001 9.24 -31.31 -30.24
N THR A 1002 9.54 -30.07 -30.67
CA THR A 1002 10.08 -29.82 -32.01
C THR A 1002 11.48 -30.42 -32.19
N ARG A 1003 12.34 -30.32 -31.17
CA ARG A 1003 13.69 -30.93 -31.17
C ARG A 1003 13.61 -32.45 -31.27
N GLN A 1004 12.71 -33.07 -30.48
CA GLN A 1004 12.47 -34.50 -30.52
C GLN A 1004 11.94 -34.97 -31.87
N LEU A 1005 11.03 -34.20 -32.47
CA LEU A 1005 10.48 -34.53 -33.79
C LEU A 1005 11.57 -34.53 -34.87
N VAL A 1006 12.45 -33.52 -34.89
CA VAL A 1006 13.56 -33.45 -35.87
C VAL A 1006 14.63 -34.53 -35.59
N ALA A 1007 14.95 -34.79 -34.32
CA ALA A 1007 15.85 -35.88 -33.96
C ALA A 1007 15.30 -37.24 -34.43
N GLN A 1008 13.99 -37.48 -34.28
CA GLN A 1008 13.33 -38.72 -34.72
C GLN A 1008 13.26 -38.83 -36.24
N SER A 1009 12.98 -37.74 -36.97
CA SER A 1009 12.92 -37.76 -38.44
C SER A 1009 14.29 -37.96 -39.07
N ASN A 1010 15.34 -37.38 -38.49
CA ASN A 1010 16.69 -37.37 -39.06
C ASN A 1010 17.62 -38.41 -38.43
N GLN A 1011 17.15 -39.15 -37.41
CA GLN A 1011 17.93 -40.13 -36.62
C GLN A 1011 19.20 -39.51 -36.02
N TRP A 1012 19.09 -38.30 -35.50
CA TRP A 1012 20.19 -37.56 -34.87
C TRP A 1012 20.14 -37.62 -33.34
N SER A 1013 21.29 -37.48 -32.68
CA SER A 1013 21.33 -37.29 -31.23
C SER A 1013 20.69 -35.94 -30.87
N LEU A 1014 19.94 -35.89 -29.76
CA LEU A 1014 19.33 -34.64 -29.30
C LEU A 1014 20.39 -33.58 -29.02
N GLU A 1015 21.51 -33.94 -28.40
CA GLU A 1015 22.58 -33.03 -27.96
C GLU A 1015 23.30 -32.33 -29.12
N GLU A 1016 23.36 -32.96 -30.29
CA GLU A 1016 24.01 -32.40 -31.48
C GLU A 1016 23.18 -31.30 -32.18
N LEU A 1017 21.93 -31.10 -31.76
CA LEU A 1017 21.01 -30.16 -32.41
C LEU A 1017 21.10 -28.76 -31.82
N ASN A 1018 21.55 -27.83 -32.64
CA ASN A 1018 21.51 -26.38 -32.38
C ASN A 1018 20.31 -25.75 -33.08
N MET A 1019 19.74 -24.72 -32.46
CA MET A 1019 18.59 -23.99 -33.00
C MET A 1019 19.06 -22.92 -33.98
N ARG A 1020 18.47 -22.90 -35.18
CA ARG A 1020 18.68 -21.86 -36.18
C ARG A 1020 17.38 -21.11 -36.45
N VAL A 1021 17.49 -19.79 -36.45
CA VAL A 1021 16.38 -18.86 -36.66
C VAL A 1021 16.42 -18.35 -38.09
N GLU A 1022 15.26 -18.21 -38.73
CA GLU A 1022 15.10 -17.45 -39.97
C GLU A 1022 13.89 -16.52 -39.84
N VAL A 1023 14.13 -15.20 -39.88
CA VAL A 1023 13.06 -14.19 -39.77
C VAL A 1023 12.49 -13.84 -41.14
N GLY A 1024 11.16 -13.80 -41.26
CA GLY A 1024 10.46 -13.36 -42.48
C GLY A 1024 10.20 -14.46 -43.52
N VAL A 1025 10.45 -15.73 -43.17
CA VAL A 1025 10.18 -16.88 -44.05
C VAL A 1025 8.75 -17.37 -43.89
N THR A 1026 8.00 -17.40 -45.00
CA THR A 1026 6.60 -17.87 -45.04
C THR A 1026 6.44 -19.24 -45.72
N GLU A 1027 7.51 -19.79 -46.30
CA GLU A 1027 7.49 -21.09 -47.00
C GLU A 1027 7.42 -22.26 -46.01
N ASP A 1028 6.55 -23.24 -46.31
CA ASP A 1028 6.42 -24.47 -45.53
C ASP A 1028 7.59 -25.43 -45.82
N ARG A 1029 8.61 -25.47 -44.96
CA ARG A 1029 9.65 -26.52 -45.01
C ARG A 1029 9.33 -27.64 -44.01
N VAL A 1030 9.79 -28.85 -44.34
CA VAL A 1030 9.56 -30.04 -43.50
C VAL A 1030 10.27 -29.92 -42.15
N ASP A 1031 11.37 -29.18 -42.06
CA ASP A 1031 12.18 -29.10 -40.83
C ASP A 1031 12.08 -27.74 -40.13
N SER A 1032 11.09 -26.92 -40.51
CA SER A 1032 10.87 -25.58 -39.95
C SER A 1032 9.54 -25.46 -39.20
N PHE A 1033 9.55 -24.80 -38.05
CA PHE A 1033 8.37 -24.50 -37.24
C PHE A 1033 8.12 -23.00 -37.18
N LYS A 1034 6.90 -22.57 -37.54
CA LYS A 1034 6.55 -21.15 -37.63
C LYS A 1034 6.05 -20.62 -36.28
N ILE A 1035 6.70 -19.57 -35.80
CA ILE A 1035 6.36 -18.87 -34.57
C ILE A 1035 5.98 -17.41 -34.89
N GLN A 1036 4.97 -16.91 -34.19
CA GLN A 1036 4.55 -15.52 -34.25
C GLN A 1036 4.44 -14.90 -32.85
N GLY A 1037 4.34 -13.57 -32.79
CA GLY A 1037 4.17 -12.83 -31.54
C GLY A 1037 5.46 -12.64 -30.74
N LEU A 1038 6.63 -12.89 -31.35
CA LEU A 1038 7.91 -12.52 -30.75
C LEU A 1038 8.14 -11.02 -30.91
N ARG A 1039 8.64 -10.37 -29.87
CA ARG A 1039 9.04 -8.96 -29.89
C ARG A 1039 10.49 -8.80 -29.46
N LEU A 1040 11.21 -7.92 -30.14
CA LEU A 1040 12.60 -7.63 -29.87
C LEU A 1040 12.71 -6.32 -29.09
N MET A 1041 13.40 -6.34 -27.95
CA MET A 1041 13.50 -5.20 -27.03
C MET A 1041 14.77 -4.40 -27.31
N GLY A 1042 14.64 -3.11 -27.64
CA GLY A 1042 15.77 -2.20 -27.87
C GLY A 1042 16.54 -2.38 -29.19
N ALA A 1043 16.00 -3.19 -30.11
CA ALA A 1043 16.53 -3.40 -31.46
C ALA A 1043 15.39 -3.79 -32.43
N GLU A 1044 15.67 -3.75 -33.73
CA GLU A 1044 14.76 -4.12 -34.83
C GLU A 1044 15.43 -5.13 -35.76
N CYS A 1045 14.63 -5.96 -36.44
CA CYS A 1045 15.10 -6.81 -37.55
C CYS A 1045 14.95 -6.06 -38.88
N ARG A 1046 16.05 -5.86 -39.62
CA ARG A 1046 16.00 -5.15 -40.92
C ARG A 1046 15.81 -6.06 -42.12
N LYS A 1047 16.75 -6.99 -42.33
CA LYS A 1047 16.77 -7.91 -43.47
C LYS A 1047 17.13 -9.31 -42.99
N GLY A 1048 16.14 -10.20 -42.90
CA GLY A 1048 16.35 -11.53 -42.34
C GLY A 1048 16.82 -11.46 -40.88
N ASN A 1049 17.95 -12.10 -40.58
CA ASN A 1049 18.46 -12.25 -39.21
C ASN A 1049 19.37 -11.11 -38.73
N THR A 1050 19.61 -10.09 -39.55
CA THR A 1050 20.42 -8.94 -39.15
C THR A 1050 19.63 -7.98 -38.28
N ILE A 1051 20.16 -7.69 -37.09
CA ILE A 1051 19.55 -6.79 -36.11
C ILE A 1051 20.23 -5.42 -36.08
N ALA A 1052 19.46 -4.37 -35.85
CA ALA A 1052 19.96 -3.02 -35.64
C ALA A 1052 19.41 -2.43 -34.35
N VAL A 1053 20.21 -1.60 -33.67
CA VAL A 1053 19.79 -0.91 -32.47
C VAL A 1053 18.79 0.20 -32.82
N VAL A 1054 17.68 0.27 -32.07
CA VAL A 1054 16.68 1.34 -32.19
C VAL A 1054 16.35 1.92 -30.83
N ASP A 1055 15.81 3.14 -30.82
CA ASP A 1055 15.35 3.77 -29.60
C ASP A 1055 13.97 3.28 -29.16
N GLU A 1056 13.18 2.67 -30.06
CA GLU A 1056 11.95 2.00 -29.69
C GLU A 1056 12.18 0.89 -28.66
N VAL A 1057 11.28 0.81 -27.68
CA VAL A 1057 11.40 -0.11 -26.55
C VAL A 1057 11.25 -1.55 -27.00
N SER A 1058 10.26 -1.81 -27.85
CA SER A 1058 9.96 -3.13 -28.36
C SER A 1058 9.46 -3.04 -29.79
N THR A 1059 10.04 -3.80 -30.70
CA THR A 1059 9.60 -3.93 -32.09
C THR A 1059 8.98 -5.30 -32.32
N GLU A 1060 7.95 -5.38 -33.17
CA GLU A 1060 7.35 -6.66 -33.53
C GLU A 1060 8.19 -7.39 -34.57
N MET A 1061 8.51 -8.65 -34.31
CA MET A 1061 9.21 -9.49 -35.28
C MET A 1061 8.21 -10.05 -36.28
N GLN A 1062 8.60 -10.08 -37.55
CA GLN A 1062 7.89 -10.88 -38.55
C GLN A 1062 7.91 -12.37 -38.17
N THR A 1063 7.07 -13.18 -38.82
CA THR A 1063 7.00 -14.63 -38.58
C THR A 1063 8.40 -15.25 -38.55
N VAL A 1064 8.71 -15.96 -37.47
CA VAL A 1064 10.01 -16.56 -37.21
C VAL A 1064 9.94 -18.06 -37.47
N ALA A 1065 10.77 -18.57 -38.37
CA ALA A 1065 10.92 -19.98 -38.61
C ALA A 1065 12.07 -20.54 -37.75
N LEU A 1066 11.77 -21.53 -36.91
CA LEU A 1066 12.76 -22.28 -36.14
C LEU A 1066 13.12 -23.58 -36.88
N SER A 1067 14.40 -23.86 -37.01
CA SER A 1067 14.93 -25.11 -37.56
C SER A 1067 16.05 -25.66 -36.68
N TRP A 1068 16.36 -26.96 -36.80
CA TRP A 1068 17.39 -27.62 -36.00
C TRP A 1068 18.50 -28.15 -36.91
N THR A 1069 19.75 -27.79 -36.61
CA THR A 1069 20.93 -28.15 -37.41
C THR A 1069 22.07 -28.69 -36.55
N ARG A 1070 22.96 -29.50 -37.12
CA ARG A 1070 24.18 -29.99 -36.44
C ARG A 1070 25.34 -28.99 -36.45
N GLU A 1071 25.29 -28.01 -37.36
CA GLU A 1071 26.32 -26.99 -37.44
C GLU A 1071 26.23 -26.03 -36.24
N PRO A 1072 27.36 -25.67 -35.61
CA PRO A 1072 27.38 -24.65 -34.57
C PRO A 1072 27.13 -23.27 -35.16
N SER A 1073 26.59 -22.38 -34.34
CA SER A 1073 26.38 -20.98 -34.67
C SER A 1073 27.71 -20.30 -35.07
N PRO A 1074 27.71 -19.37 -36.05
CA PRO A 1074 28.92 -18.66 -36.44
C PRO A 1074 29.44 -17.82 -35.26
N SER A 1075 30.76 -17.77 -35.06
CA SER A 1075 31.39 -17.03 -33.95
C SER A 1075 31.14 -15.52 -34.01
N THR A 1076 30.74 -14.99 -35.17
CA THR A 1076 30.34 -13.59 -35.39
C THR A 1076 28.92 -13.28 -34.91
N ALA A 1077 28.07 -14.28 -34.68
CA ALA A 1077 26.70 -14.07 -34.20
C ALA A 1077 26.65 -13.54 -32.76
N ILE A 1078 25.55 -12.85 -32.44
CA ILE A 1078 25.20 -12.43 -31.09
C ILE A 1078 24.09 -13.32 -30.54
N THR A 1079 24.31 -13.86 -29.35
CA THR A 1079 23.33 -14.68 -28.63
C THR A 1079 22.48 -13.80 -27.74
N LEU A 1080 21.16 -13.82 -27.96
CA LEU A 1080 20.17 -13.07 -27.19
C LEU A 1080 19.27 -14.00 -26.37
N PRO A 1081 18.85 -13.59 -25.15
CA PRO A 1081 17.89 -14.35 -24.36
C PRO A 1081 16.46 -14.17 -24.89
N VAL A 1082 15.67 -15.25 -24.85
CA VAL A 1082 14.23 -15.25 -25.10
C VAL A 1082 13.49 -15.45 -23.78
N TYR A 1083 12.80 -14.42 -23.32
CA TYR A 1083 11.98 -14.45 -22.11
C TYR A 1083 10.51 -14.68 -22.43
N LEU A 1084 9.78 -15.26 -21.48
CA LEU A 1084 8.34 -15.45 -21.61
C LEU A 1084 7.62 -14.09 -21.67
N TYR A 1085 7.91 -13.21 -20.71
CA TYR A 1085 7.30 -11.89 -20.52
C TYR A 1085 8.35 -10.77 -20.45
N ARG A 1086 7.88 -9.52 -20.46
CA ARG A 1086 8.75 -8.33 -20.31
C ARG A 1086 9.46 -8.25 -18.96
N ASP A 1087 9.00 -8.97 -17.93
CA ASP A 1087 9.61 -8.99 -16.60
C ASP A 1087 10.97 -9.70 -16.53
N ARG A 1088 11.36 -10.42 -17.60
CA ARG A 1088 12.63 -11.15 -17.77
C ARG A 1088 12.95 -12.18 -16.68
N LYS A 1089 11.93 -12.66 -15.95
CA LYS A 1089 12.13 -13.66 -14.88
C LYS A 1089 12.17 -15.09 -15.38
N ASN A 1090 11.51 -15.37 -16.51
CA ASN A 1090 11.39 -16.71 -17.07
C ASN A 1090 12.11 -16.77 -18.42
N LEU A 1091 13.36 -17.23 -18.41
CA LEU A 1091 14.18 -17.46 -19.60
C LEU A 1091 13.76 -18.80 -20.24
N LEU A 1092 13.32 -18.76 -21.49
CA LEU A 1092 12.88 -19.95 -22.22
C LEU A 1092 14.04 -20.65 -22.94
N PHE A 1093 14.80 -19.88 -23.73
CA PHE A 1093 15.95 -20.36 -24.51
C PHE A 1093 16.73 -19.15 -25.08
N THR A 1094 17.76 -19.42 -25.87
CA THR A 1094 18.61 -18.40 -26.50
C THR A 1094 18.52 -18.48 -28.03
N LEU A 1095 18.63 -17.33 -28.69
CA LEU A 1095 18.64 -17.22 -30.15
C LEU A 1095 19.86 -16.45 -30.64
N ASP A 1096 20.42 -16.90 -31.75
CA ASP A 1096 21.57 -16.26 -32.38
C ASP A 1096 21.13 -15.38 -33.56
N PHE A 1097 21.64 -14.15 -33.59
CA PHE A 1097 21.37 -13.15 -34.60
C PHE A 1097 22.67 -12.61 -35.22
N ASP A 1098 22.56 -11.98 -36.38
CA ASP A 1098 23.67 -11.28 -37.01
C ASP A 1098 23.72 -9.81 -36.53
N PRO A 1099 24.79 -9.36 -35.83
CA PRO A 1099 24.88 -8.01 -35.29
C PRO A 1099 25.10 -6.92 -36.37
N GLY A 1100 25.35 -7.28 -37.63
CA GLY A 1100 25.67 -6.33 -38.69
C GLY A 1100 26.96 -5.54 -38.37
N ASP A 1101 26.92 -4.22 -38.55
CA ASP A 1101 28.07 -3.32 -38.35
C ASP A 1101 28.26 -2.85 -36.89
N VAL A 1102 27.39 -3.27 -35.96
CA VAL A 1102 27.40 -2.80 -34.56
C VAL A 1102 28.19 -3.77 -33.69
N GLU A 1103 29.06 -3.24 -32.81
CA GLU A 1103 29.80 -4.07 -31.86
C GLU A 1103 28.88 -4.82 -30.89
N LYS A 1104 29.21 -6.09 -30.61
CA LYS A 1104 28.42 -6.96 -29.71
C LYS A 1104 28.22 -6.38 -28.31
N THR A 1105 29.23 -5.66 -27.79
CA THR A 1105 29.22 -5.01 -26.48
C THR A 1105 28.08 -4.00 -26.34
N VAL A 1106 27.74 -3.27 -27.42
CA VAL A 1106 26.66 -2.28 -27.43
C VAL A 1106 25.30 -2.93 -27.24
N PHE A 1107 25.06 -4.09 -27.84
CA PHE A 1107 23.82 -4.84 -27.68
C PHE A 1107 23.66 -5.38 -26.25
N TYR A 1108 24.75 -5.83 -25.63
CA TYR A 1108 24.73 -6.25 -24.23
C TYR A 1108 24.52 -5.06 -23.29
N GLU A 1109 25.18 -3.92 -23.49
CA GLU A 1109 24.96 -2.69 -22.69
C GLU A 1109 23.50 -2.20 -22.75
N ARG A 1110 22.88 -2.27 -23.93
CA ARG A 1110 21.46 -1.97 -24.14
C ARG A 1110 20.52 -3.07 -23.63
N SER A 1111 21.06 -4.17 -23.14
CA SER A 1111 20.32 -5.33 -22.64
C SER A 1111 19.27 -5.83 -23.63
N VAL A 1112 19.64 -5.99 -24.90
CA VAL A 1112 18.70 -6.46 -25.93
C VAL A 1112 18.22 -7.88 -25.61
N ALA A 1113 16.92 -8.11 -25.73
CA ALA A 1113 16.29 -9.39 -25.43
C ALA A 1113 15.06 -9.62 -26.31
N VAL A 1114 14.62 -10.86 -26.43
CA VAL A 1114 13.38 -11.24 -27.13
C VAL A 1114 12.33 -11.61 -26.09
N THR A 1115 11.08 -11.23 -26.32
CA THR A 1115 9.93 -11.58 -25.48
C THR A 1115 8.89 -12.33 -26.31
N SER A 1116 8.23 -13.33 -25.72
CA SER A 1116 7.26 -14.17 -26.44
C SER A 1116 5.80 -13.80 -26.23
N ASN A 1117 5.50 -13.01 -25.19
CA ASN A 1117 4.16 -12.51 -24.89
C ASN A 1117 4.25 -11.04 -24.43
N SER A 1118 3.47 -10.16 -25.07
CA SER A 1118 3.33 -8.75 -24.75
C SER A 1118 1.91 -8.34 -24.31
N ALA A 1119 0.97 -9.28 -24.23
CA ALA A 1119 -0.42 -9.01 -23.84
C ALA A 1119 -0.55 -8.90 -22.31
N LEU A 1120 0.29 -9.61 -21.57
CA LEU A 1120 0.34 -9.63 -20.11
C LEU A 1120 1.47 -8.76 -19.54
N SER A 1121 1.91 -7.74 -20.27
CA SER A 1121 3.13 -6.99 -19.94
C SER A 1121 2.88 -5.57 -19.49
#